data_AF-A0A537JGI8-F1
#
_entry.id   AF-A0A537JGI8-F1
#
_cell.length_a   1.000
_cell.length_b   1.000
_cell.length_c   1.000
_cell.angle_alpha   90.00
_cell.angle_beta   90.00
_cell.angle_gamma   90.00
#
_symmetry.space_group_name_H-M   'P 1'
#
loop_
_entity.id
_entity.type
_entity.pdbx_description
1 polymer ?
#
loop_
_entity_poly.entity_id
_entity_poly.type
_entity_poly.pdbx_seq_one_letter_code
_entity_poly.pdbx_strand_id
1 'polypeptide(L)'
;MKKRIGISFTKTMFQNYWNWFTQDDLQNELELVELNFQKNNIEDIPRCDGFVLTGGVDVHPSFYDGSSAYDNIPAAFQPDRDRFEERIYRYSQVHKLPVLGICRGMQLINVLEGGKLIQDLDNGNARHRKEESDKEHTIAAEKKSLLHQIAGSASGHVNSAHHQAIDPTAIGANLVANAYDDDDEKIIEGLEFKDKTGKGFMLCIQWHPERMKDKEGNPFSQNIKEQFLAAVRASARKTFSIINPATEEVIAHLNEDTGDSLQEKFVLMQRAQPHWHQTALKERVEALKNFSELLEKNTEQLAGVLTSEVGKPLQQSHNEINGARARIKWLTDNAEKYLQDEIMTTENAIEEKISYEPLGVVCNISAWNYPYLVGINVFVSALLAGNAVMYKPSEHSTLTGLQIEKLLREAGLPDNVFHVAVGAGHVGDLLLELPFDGYFFTGSYKTGKYIYEKVASKMVPCQCELGGKDPLYVVDDIADVKSVAAATADGAFYNNGQSCCAVERIYVHEKIYDQYIDEIVKEVKSWKTGSPTEHGIYIGPLSRREQLSVLEKQVADAVTKGAKILTGGKKIKGMGYFFEPTVLVDVNHNMSVMKDESFGPLIGIMKVKNDEQAIELMKDTEYGLTASVYSTDKAKAEHILSQINVGTGYWNCCDRVSAALPWSGRKHSGFGVTLSHAGLRAFTKPKAYHLKN
;
A
#
# COMPACT_ATOMS: atom_id res chain seq x y z
N MET A 1 7.76 18.18 5.65
CA MET A 1 8.64 17.17 6.26
C MET A 1 10.06 17.49 5.82
N LYS A 2 11.04 17.38 6.72
CA LYS A 2 12.45 17.57 6.34
C LYS A 2 12.87 16.43 5.42
N LYS A 3 13.56 16.73 4.31
CA LYS A 3 14.20 15.68 3.52
C LYS A 3 15.38 15.11 4.28
N ARG A 4 15.71 13.85 4.01
CA ARG A 4 16.66 13.09 4.83
C ARG A 4 17.92 12.76 4.04
N ILE A 5 19.07 12.99 4.65
CA ILE A 5 20.38 12.60 4.07
C ILE A 5 20.90 11.42 4.87
N GLY A 6 20.98 10.26 4.23
CA GLY A 6 21.56 9.06 4.83
C GLY A 6 23.08 9.08 4.72
N ILE A 7 23.79 9.10 5.85
CA ILE A 7 25.26 9.01 5.88
C ILE A 7 25.65 7.61 6.34
N SER A 8 26.33 6.87 5.48
CA SER A 8 26.86 5.55 5.82
C SER A 8 27.90 5.62 6.94
N PHE A 9 27.76 4.75 7.92
CA PHE A 9 28.59 4.74 9.11
C PHE A 9 30.02 4.24 8.83
N THR A 10 30.99 4.90 9.45
CA THR A 10 32.38 4.44 9.51
C THR A 10 32.92 4.57 10.93
N LYS A 11 33.64 3.55 11.43
CA LYS A 11 34.09 3.48 12.82
C LYS A 11 35.02 4.65 13.19
N THR A 12 35.84 5.07 12.23
CA THR A 12 36.78 6.16 12.37
C THR A 12 36.33 7.29 11.46
N MET A 13 36.23 8.52 11.97
CA MET A 13 35.95 9.74 11.19
C MET A 13 34.49 9.98 10.78
N PHE A 14 33.50 9.19 11.22
CA PHE A 14 32.07 9.45 10.91
C PHE A 14 31.64 10.88 11.28
N GLN A 15 32.13 11.37 12.43
CA GLN A 15 31.79 12.71 12.92
C GLN A 15 32.22 13.82 11.96
N ASN A 16 33.26 13.61 11.14
CA ASN A 16 33.67 14.60 10.15
C ASN A 16 32.61 14.77 9.05
N TYR A 17 32.07 13.66 8.53
CA TYR A 17 30.97 13.68 7.58
C TYR A 17 29.71 14.31 8.18
N TRP A 18 29.40 13.94 9.44
CA TRP A 18 28.25 14.49 10.15
C TRP A 18 28.36 16.01 10.34
N ASN A 19 29.55 16.50 10.72
CA ASN A 19 29.81 17.92 10.97
C ASN A 19 30.03 18.74 9.69
N TRP A 20 30.23 18.10 8.54
CA TRP A 20 30.41 18.79 7.27
C TRP A 20 29.12 19.47 6.79
N PHE A 21 27.98 18.90 7.17
CA PHE A 21 26.66 19.49 7.00
C PHE A 21 26.27 20.30 8.24
N THR A 22 26.44 21.62 8.16
CA THR A 22 26.15 22.55 9.25
C THR A 22 24.65 22.77 9.43
N GLN A 23 24.22 23.36 10.55
CA GLN A 23 22.81 23.71 10.74
C GLN A 23 22.31 24.72 9.68
N ASP A 24 23.17 25.64 9.25
CA ASP A 24 22.88 26.61 8.21
C ASP A 24 22.73 25.96 6.84
N ASP A 25 23.45 24.86 6.57
CA ASP A 25 23.27 24.06 5.35
C ASP A 25 21.88 23.38 5.32
N LEU A 26 21.40 22.94 6.49
CA LEU A 26 20.18 22.13 6.63
C LEU A 26 18.89 22.98 6.66
N GLN A 27 18.95 24.24 7.08
CA GLN A 27 17.86 25.25 7.03
C GLN A 27 16.47 24.80 7.54
N ASN A 28 16.40 23.91 8.53
CA ASN A 28 15.14 23.26 8.96
C ASN A 28 14.36 22.52 7.86
N GLU A 29 14.96 22.33 6.69
CA GLU A 29 14.40 21.62 5.54
C GLU A 29 15.01 20.23 5.38
N LEU A 30 16.21 20.02 5.92
CA LEU A 30 16.97 18.78 5.83
C LEU A 30 17.29 18.22 7.22
N GLU A 31 17.40 16.90 7.32
CA GLU A 31 17.92 16.21 8.51
C GLU A 31 18.86 15.08 8.13
N LEU A 32 19.84 14.80 8.99
CA LEU A 32 20.80 13.73 8.80
C LEU A 32 20.30 12.44 9.45
N VAL A 33 20.54 11.32 8.78
CA VAL A 33 20.23 9.97 9.26
C VAL A 33 21.51 9.15 9.24
N GLU A 34 21.89 8.58 10.38
CA GLU A 34 23.00 7.62 10.45
C GLU A 34 22.53 6.28 9.87
N LEU A 35 23.21 5.80 8.81
CA LEU A 35 22.96 4.48 8.23
C LEU A 35 24.09 3.54 8.65
N ASN A 36 23.82 2.68 9.62
CA ASN A 36 24.84 1.92 10.34
C ASN A 36 24.64 0.41 10.20
N PHE A 37 25.54 -0.24 9.47
CA PHE A 37 25.55 -1.68 9.28
C PHE A 37 25.63 -2.47 10.60
N GLN A 38 26.24 -1.91 11.65
CA GLN A 38 26.31 -2.54 12.97
C GLN A 38 24.97 -2.50 13.71
N LYS A 39 24.12 -1.51 13.42
CA LYS A 39 22.76 -1.40 13.95
C LYS A 39 21.72 -2.10 13.05
N ASN A 40 22.14 -2.52 11.85
CA ASN A 40 21.30 -3.13 10.82
C ASN A 40 20.02 -2.32 10.51
N ASN A 41 20.09 -0.99 10.51
CA ASN A 41 18.93 -0.11 10.32
C ASN A 41 18.56 0.08 8.85
N ILE A 42 18.42 -1.02 8.11
CA ILE A 42 18.09 -1.03 6.67
C ILE A 42 16.76 -0.32 6.40
N GLU A 43 15.81 -0.41 7.32
CA GLU A 43 14.49 0.24 7.24
C GLU A 43 14.57 1.78 7.20
N ASP A 44 15.72 2.38 7.51
CA ASP A 44 15.94 3.82 7.38
C ASP A 44 16.37 4.24 5.97
N ILE A 45 16.85 3.31 5.12
CA ILE A 45 17.24 3.60 3.73
C ILE A 45 16.04 4.15 2.94
N PRO A 46 14.83 3.54 3.00
CA PRO A 46 13.67 4.08 2.30
C PRO A 46 13.16 5.41 2.84
N ARG A 47 13.69 5.90 3.95
CA ARG A 47 13.33 7.20 4.51
C ARG A 47 14.23 8.32 3.98
N CYS A 48 15.38 7.98 3.39
CA CYS A 48 16.36 8.95 2.90
C CYS A 48 16.03 9.44 1.48
N ASP A 49 16.34 10.71 1.22
CA ASP A 49 16.15 11.44 -0.05
C ASP A 49 17.46 11.70 -0.79
N GLY A 50 18.58 11.29 -0.21
CA GLY A 50 19.92 11.26 -0.79
C GLY A 50 20.91 10.61 0.16
N PHE A 51 22.08 10.22 -0.35
CA PHE A 51 23.04 9.40 0.38
C PHE A 51 24.48 9.88 0.25
N VAL A 52 25.23 9.71 1.35
CA VAL A 52 26.70 9.87 1.38
C VAL A 52 27.32 8.52 1.71
N LEU A 53 28.04 7.94 0.75
CA LEU A 53 28.90 6.78 0.96
C LEU A 53 30.26 7.25 1.44
N THR A 54 30.63 6.92 2.67
CA THR A 54 31.77 7.50 3.37
C THR A 54 33.06 6.72 3.12
N GLY A 55 34.20 7.31 3.46
CA GLY A 55 35.51 6.65 3.42
C GLY A 55 35.66 5.55 4.48
N GLY A 56 36.79 4.84 4.48
CA GLY A 56 37.01 3.78 5.45
C GLY A 56 38.23 2.91 5.21
N VAL A 57 38.14 1.67 5.71
CA VAL A 57 39.04 0.58 5.31
C VAL A 57 38.74 0.16 3.87
N ASP A 58 39.65 -0.56 3.23
CA ASP A 58 39.52 -0.98 1.83
C ASP A 58 38.22 -1.75 1.51
N VAL A 59 37.84 -1.73 0.23
CA VAL A 59 36.80 -2.62 -0.33
C VAL A 59 37.35 -4.04 -0.39
N HIS A 60 36.56 -5.01 0.08
CA HIS A 60 37.02 -6.39 0.13
C HIS A 60 37.27 -6.95 -1.29
N PRO A 61 38.44 -7.58 -1.58
CA PRO A 61 38.80 -8.04 -2.93
C PRO A 61 37.79 -8.97 -3.61
N SER A 62 37.00 -9.72 -2.85
CA SER A 62 35.95 -10.60 -3.39
C SER A 62 34.84 -9.88 -4.15
N PHE A 63 34.70 -8.56 -4.03
CA PHE A 63 33.69 -7.80 -4.77
C PHE A 63 34.10 -7.53 -6.22
N TYR A 64 35.39 -7.67 -6.57
CA TYR A 64 35.93 -7.34 -7.90
C TYR A 64 36.99 -8.34 -8.40
N ASP A 65 36.96 -9.57 -7.87
CA ASP A 65 37.91 -10.65 -8.19
C ASP A 65 39.38 -10.23 -8.00
N GLY A 66 39.65 -9.44 -6.96
CA GLY A 66 40.99 -8.99 -6.59
C GLY A 66 41.80 -10.03 -5.81
N SER A 67 43.13 -9.88 -5.81
CA SER A 67 43.99 -10.71 -4.96
C SER A 67 43.72 -10.43 -3.48
N SER A 68 43.62 -11.48 -2.66
CA SER A 68 43.60 -11.37 -1.19
C SER A 68 44.98 -11.30 -0.57
N ALA A 69 46.04 -11.37 -1.38
CA ALA A 69 47.45 -11.28 -0.97
C ALA A 69 48.12 -10.15 -1.76
N TYR A 70 48.39 -9.04 -1.08
CA TYR A 70 49.07 -7.85 -1.58
C TYR A 70 49.82 -7.19 -0.41
N ASP A 71 50.75 -6.28 -0.69
CA ASP A 71 51.47 -5.56 0.37
C ASP A 71 50.52 -4.56 1.07
N ASN A 72 50.77 -4.25 2.35
CA ASN A 72 50.01 -3.23 3.10
C ASN A 72 48.50 -3.50 3.30
N ILE A 73 48.07 -4.77 3.25
CA ILE A 73 46.70 -5.20 3.57
C ILE A 73 46.23 -4.59 4.92
N PRO A 74 45.00 -4.04 5.00
CA PRO A 74 44.45 -3.54 6.24
C PRO A 74 44.27 -4.65 7.28
N ALA A 75 44.44 -4.31 8.57
CA ALA A 75 44.34 -5.26 9.68
C ALA A 75 42.99 -6.01 9.74
N ALA A 76 41.91 -5.42 9.23
CA ALA A 76 40.61 -6.07 9.06
C ALA A 76 39.78 -5.39 7.97
N PHE A 77 39.14 -6.19 7.11
CA PHE A 77 38.12 -5.75 6.16
C PHE A 77 36.73 -5.65 6.82
N GLN A 78 35.77 -5.04 6.11
CA GLN A 78 34.38 -4.87 6.56
C GLN A 78 33.37 -5.26 5.47
N PRO A 79 33.28 -6.55 5.08
CA PRO A 79 32.38 -6.99 4.00
C PRO A 79 30.89 -6.79 4.31
N ASP A 80 30.50 -6.76 5.58
CA ASP A 80 29.11 -6.43 5.97
C ASP A 80 28.77 -4.98 5.66
N ARG A 81 29.74 -4.08 5.80
CA ARG A 81 29.60 -2.68 5.39
C ARG A 81 29.47 -2.58 3.87
N ASP A 82 30.28 -3.33 3.11
CA ASP A 82 30.17 -3.39 1.65
C ASP A 82 28.78 -3.77 1.18
N ARG A 83 28.22 -4.86 1.74
CA ARG A 83 26.85 -5.31 1.41
C ARG A 83 25.78 -4.29 1.82
N PHE A 84 26.02 -3.56 2.91
CA PHE A 84 25.09 -2.53 3.39
C PHE A 84 25.12 -1.29 2.48
N GLU A 85 26.31 -0.80 2.11
CA GLU A 85 26.47 0.30 1.17
C GLU A 85 26.04 -0.08 -0.26
N GLU A 86 26.17 -1.35 -0.67
CA GLU A 86 25.58 -1.86 -1.91
C GLU A 86 24.06 -1.67 -1.90
N ARG A 87 23.36 -2.01 -0.81
CA ARG A 87 21.91 -1.80 -0.71
C ARG A 87 21.55 -0.33 -0.83
N ILE A 88 22.31 0.55 -0.18
CA ILE A 88 22.13 2.01 -0.30
C ILE A 88 22.28 2.45 -1.75
N TYR A 89 23.36 2.03 -2.42
CA TYR A 89 23.64 2.41 -3.80
C TYR A 89 22.55 1.89 -4.74
N ARG A 90 22.21 0.59 -4.70
CA ARG A 90 21.17 0.01 -5.55
C ARG A 90 19.83 0.72 -5.34
N TYR A 91 19.44 0.97 -4.09
CA TYR A 91 18.23 1.72 -3.76
C TYR A 91 18.25 3.14 -4.35
N SER A 92 19.37 3.85 -4.24
CA SER A 92 19.49 5.19 -4.83
C SER A 92 19.33 5.20 -6.35
N GLN A 93 19.83 4.17 -7.05
CA GLN A 93 19.74 4.06 -8.51
C GLN A 93 18.31 3.83 -8.97
N VAL A 94 17.61 2.95 -8.27
CA VAL A 94 16.17 2.65 -8.45
C VAL A 94 15.35 3.93 -8.26
N HIS A 95 15.57 4.64 -7.15
CA HIS A 95 14.76 5.80 -6.79
C HIS A 95 15.25 7.13 -7.35
N LYS A 96 16.27 7.11 -8.23
CA LYS A 96 16.89 8.30 -8.82
C LYS A 96 17.30 9.33 -7.76
N LEU A 97 17.81 8.84 -6.64
CA LEU A 97 18.21 9.69 -5.53
C LEU A 97 19.65 10.17 -5.68
N PRO A 98 19.97 11.38 -5.18
CA PRO A 98 21.32 11.88 -5.11
C PRO A 98 22.26 10.97 -4.30
N VAL A 99 23.47 10.73 -4.82
CA VAL A 99 24.55 10.01 -4.14
C VAL A 99 25.86 10.79 -4.22
N LEU A 100 26.56 10.87 -3.09
CA LEU A 100 27.93 11.34 -3.02
C LEU A 100 28.83 10.19 -2.52
N GLY A 101 29.73 9.70 -3.37
CA GLY A 101 30.69 8.66 -3.00
C GLY A 101 32.05 9.26 -2.66
N ILE A 102 32.52 9.09 -1.42
CA ILE A 102 33.77 9.70 -0.94
C ILE A 102 34.81 8.63 -0.63
N CYS A 103 36.00 8.76 -1.20
CA CYS A 103 37.14 7.86 -1.04
C CYS A 103 36.72 6.40 -1.33
N ARG A 104 36.66 5.56 -0.29
CA ARG A 104 36.14 4.18 -0.36
C ARG A 104 34.75 4.09 -1.01
N GLY A 105 33.87 5.06 -0.76
CA GLY A 105 32.54 5.09 -1.37
C GLY A 105 32.60 5.16 -2.90
N MET A 106 33.56 5.91 -3.47
CA MET A 106 33.82 5.92 -4.91
C MET A 106 34.30 4.55 -5.41
N GLN A 107 35.22 3.94 -4.68
CA GLN A 107 35.80 2.64 -5.02
C GLN A 107 34.73 1.55 -5.06
N LEU A 108 33.85 1.52 -4.06
CA LEU A 108 32.74 0.58 -4.01
C LEU A 108 31.77 0.79 -5.18
N ILE A 109 31.38 2.03 -5.49
CA ILE A 109 30.51 2.33 -6.62
C ILE A 109 31.12 1.84 -7.93
N ASN A 110 32.41 2.08 -8.16
CA ASN A 110 33.10 1.57 -9.35
C ASN A 110 33.00 0.05 -9.46
N VAL A 111 33.24 -0.66 -8.36
CA VAL A 111 33.14 -2.12 -8.30
C VAL A 111 31.72 -2.62 -8.54
N LEU A 112 30.70 -1.96 -7.95
CA LEU A 112 29.29 -2.33 -8.15
C LEU A 112 28.79 -2.11 -9.58
N GLU A 113 29.48 -1.27 -10.34
CA GLU A 113 29.29 -1.02 -11.77
C GLU A 113 30.22 -1.88 -12.65
N GLY A 114 30.89 -2.88 -12.07
CA GLY A 114 31.70 -3.88 -12.77
C GLY A 114 33.16 -3.49 -13.00
N GLY A 115 33.63 -2.41 -12.37
CA GLY A 115 35.02 -1.99 -12.43
C GLY A 115 35.94 -2.73 -11.46
N LYS A 116 37.25 -2.47 -11.55
CA LYS A 116 38.28 -3.04 -10.67
C LYS A 116 39.07 -1.97 -9.92
N LEU A 117 39.75 -2.42 -8.87
CA LEU A 117 40.64 -1.60 -8.06
C LEU A 117 42.08 -2.14 -8.12
N ILE A 118 43.03 -1.22 -8.04
CA ILE A 118 44.44 -1.51 -7.74
C ILE A 118 44.55 -1.65 -6.22
N GLN A 119 44.98 -2.82 -5.73
CA GLN A 119 44.95 -3.17 -4.29
C GLN A 119 45.99 -2.40 -3.46
N ASP A 120 47.19 -2.24 -4.01
CA ASP A 120 48.26 -1.45 -3.42
C ASP A 120 48.82 -0.57 -4.54
N LEU A 121 48.77 0.73 -4.33
CA LEU A 121 49.48 1.67 -5.18
C LEU A 121 50.97 1.51 -4.82
N ASP A 122 51.72 0.83 -5.71
CA ASP A 122 53.15 0.51 -5.56
C ASP A 122 54.01 1.68 -5.01
N ASN A 123 55.26 1.40 -4.62
CA ASN A 123 56.19 2.38 -4.02
C ASN A 123 56.38 3.74 -4.77
N GLY A 124 55.89 3.89 -6.01
CA GLY A 124 55.85 5.16 -6.75
C GLY A 124 54.79 6.16 -6.27
N ASN A 125 53.74 5.68 -5.59
CA ASN A 125 52.56 6.46 -5.25
C ASN A 125 52.57 7.02 -3.81
N ALA A 126 53.71 7.62 -3.44
CA ALA A 126 53.92 8.14 -2.10
C ALA A 126 53.00 9.32 -1.74
N ARG A 127 52.27 9.91 -2.71
CA ARG A 127 51.41 11.09 -2.50
C ARG A 127 50.00 10.77 -2.03
N HIS A 128 49.48 9.59 -2.32
CA HIS A 128 48.08 9.23 -1.98
C HIS A 128 47.96 8.17 -0.91
N ARG A 129 49.03 7.41 -0.71
CA ARG A 129 49.10 6.35 0.28
C ARG A 129 48.83 6.89 1.68
N LYS A 130 47.81 6.32 2.31
CA LYS A 130 47.37 6.66 3.68
C LYS A 130 48.47 6.37 4.71
N GLU A 131 48.91 7.43 5.37
CA GLU A 131 49.86 7.49 6.50
C GLU A 131 49.19 8.14 7.73
N GLU A 132 49.93 8.78 8.64
CA GLU A 132 49.37 9.43 9.84
C GLU A 132 48.46 10.64 9.54
N SER A 133 48.62 11.28 8.37
CA SER A 133 47.81 12.43 7.95
C SER A 133 47.44 12.38 6.47
N ASP A 134 46.35 13.07 6.11
CA ASP A 134 45.97 13.29 4.72
C ASP A 134 47.06 14.07 3.96
N LYS A 135 47.23 13.74 2.68
CA LYS A 135 48.24 14.38 1.82
C LYS A 135 47.57 15.36 0.86
N GLU A 136 48.02 16.60 0.92
CA GLU A 136 47.57 17.67 0.03
C GLU A 136 48.25 17.54 -1.33
N HIS A 137 47.47 17.60 -2.41
CA HIS A 137 47.93 17.56 -3.79
C HIS A 137 46.95 18.32 -4.70
N THR A 138 47.30 18.46 -5.98
CA THR A 138 46.49 19.17 -6.97
C THR A 138 45.82 18.17 -7.89
N ILE A 139 44.55 18.37 -8.20
CA ILE A 139 43.84 17.57 -9.20
C ILE A 139 43.49 18.41 -10.42
N ALA A 140 43.36 17.74 -11.56
CA ALA A 140 42.86 18.28 -12.80
C ALA A 140 41.45 17.72 -13.09
N ALA A 141 40.45 18.60 -13.14
CA ALA A 141 39.08 18.24 -13.49
C ALA A 141 38.88 18.28 -15.01
N GLU A 142 38.26 17.22 -15.55
CA GLU A 142 38.01 17.07 -16.98
C GLU A 142 37.06 18.15 -17.51
N LYS A 143 37.40 18.72 -18.66
CA LYS A 143 36.60 19.79 -19.26
C LYS A 143 35.22 19.25 -19.63
N LYS A 144 34.17 19.98 -19.19
CA LYS A 144 32.74 19.62 -19.33
C LYS A 144 32.22 18.51 -18.40
N SER A 145 33.05 17.98 -17.51
CA SER A 145 32.58 17.09 -16.45
C SER A 145 31.60 17.79 -15.51
N LEU A 146 30.80 17.01 -14.78
CA LEU A 146 29.94 17.54 -13.71
C LEU A 146 30.79 18.20 -12.62
N LEU A 147 31.93 17.60 -12.25
CA LEU A 147 32.84 18.17 -11.26
C LEU A 147 33.36 19.55 -11.68
N HIS A 148 33.82 19.71 -12.92
CA HIS A 148 34.26 21.01 -13.44
C HIS A 148 33.12 22.04 -13.44
N GLN A 149 31.89 21.63 -13.76
CA GLN A 149 30.72 22.52 -13.71
C GLN A 149 30.40 22.98 -12.29
N ILE A 150 30.53 22.09 -11.30
CA ILE A 150 30.27 22.37 -9.88
C ILE A 150 31.37 23.25 -9.29
N ALA A 151 32.64 22.85 -9.47
CA ALA A 151 33.77 23.54 -8.88
C ALA A 151 34.08 24.88 -9.59
N GLY A 152 33.65 25.05 -10.84
CA GLY A 152 33.92 26.25 -11.63
C GLY A 152 35.40 26.42 -12.03
N SER A 153 36.23 25.39 -11.80
CA SER A 153 37.67 25.38 -12.09
C SER A 153 38.08 24.04 -12.69
N ALA A 154 39.10 24.07 -13.56
CA ALA A 154 39.72 22.89 -14.14
C ALA A 154 40.85 22.31 -13.26
N SER A 155 41.24 23.00 -12.18
CA SER A 155 42.22 22.49 -11.22
C SER A 155 41.89 22.94 -9.80
N GLY A 156 42.34 22.17 -8.80
CA GLY A 156 42.12 22.48 -7.39
C GLY A 156 43.04 21.73 -6.45
N HIS A 157 43.23 22.28 -5.25
CA HIS A 157 43.98 21.61 -4.18
C HIS A 157 43.02 20.78 -3.32
N VAL A 158 43.33 19.50 -3.12
CA VAL A 158 42.51 18.54 -2.36
C VAL A 158 43.38 17.67 -1.45
N ASN A 159 42.77 16.79 -0.66
CA ASN A 159 43.43 15.93 0.32
C ASN A 159 43.02 14.45 0.15
N SER A 160 43.97 13.59 -0.20
CA SER A 160 43.72 12.14 -0.35
C SER A 160 44.41 11.33 0.74
N ALA A 161 43.78 10.23 1.12
CA ALA A 161 44.33 9.23 2.02
C ALA A 161 43.66 7.87 1.77
N HIS A 162 44.22 7.10 0.84
CA HIS A 162 43.70 5.78 0.47
C HIS A 162 44.83 4.78 0.19
N HIS A 163 44.52 3.49 0.24
CA HIS A 163 45.43 2.41 -0.13
C HIS A 163 45.08 1.81 -1.50
N GLN A 164 43.77 1.73 -1.80
CA GLN A 164 43.26 1.32 -3.10
C GLN A 164 43.01 2.52 -4.03
N ALA A 165 43.07 2.31 -5.34
CA ALA A 165 42.58 3.26 -6.35
C ALA A 165 41.80 2.54 -7.45
N ILE A 166 41.09 3.30 -8.27
CA ILE A 166 40.41 2.78 -9.46
C ILE A 166 41.44 2.31 -10.48
N ASP A 167 41.27 1.10 -11.02
CA ASP A 167 42.06 0.65 -12.17
C ASP A 167 41.60 1.43 -13.42
N PRO A 168 42.46 2.27 -14.03
CA PRO A 168 42.08 3.09 -15.18
C PRO A 168 41.74 2.27 -16.42
N THR A 169 42.13 0.99 -16.46
CA THR A 169 41.79 0.05 -17.55
C THR A 169 40.47 -0.67 -17.33
N ALA A 170 39.87 -0.55 -16.13
CA ALA A 170 38.68 -1.26 -15.72
C ALA A 170 37.73 -0.36 -14.89
N ILE A 171 37.34 0.78 -15.47
CA ILE A 171 36.27 1.62 -14.92
C ILE A 171 34.91 0.95 -15.14
N GLY A 172 34.01 1.04 -14.15
CA GLY A 172 32.66 0.50 -14.22
C GLY A 172 31.90 0.98 -15.47
N ALA A 173 31.05 0.11 -16.04
CA ALA A 173 30.51 0.27 -17.39
C ALA A 173 29.69 1.56 -17.60
N ASN A 174 29.02 2.04 -16.54
CA ASN A 174 28.19 3.25 -16.56
C ASN A 174 28.92 4.50 -16.08
N LEU A 175 30.22 4.40 -15.78
CA LEU A 175 31.00 5.47 -15.17
C LEU A 175 32.01 6.06 -16.16
N VAL A 176 32.42 7.29 -15.88
CA VAL A 176 33.52 7.97 -16.56
C VAL A 176 34.34 8.75 -15.54
N ALA A 177 35.67 8.74 -15.70
CA ALA A 177 36.56 9.57 -14.90
C ALA A 177 36.33 11.06 -15.21
N ASN A 178 36.24 11.86 -14.15
CA ASN A 178 36.02 13.30 -14.25
C ASN A 178 37.11 14.15 -13.58
N ALA A 179 38.03 13.53 -12.85
CA ALA A 179 39.22 14.16 -12.31
C ALA A 179 40.36 13.16 -12.21
N TYR A 180 41.57 13.70 -12.31
CA TYR A 180 42.81 12.96 -12.12
C TYR A 180 43.75 13.75 -11.20
N ASP A 181 44.66 13.06 -10.51
CA ASP A 181 45.83 13.71 -9.91
C ASP A 181 46.67 14.41 -11.00
N ASP A 182 47.23 15.57 -10.66
CA ASP A 182 48.07 16.41 -11.53
C ASP A 182 49.54 15.94 -11.47
N ASP A 183 49.75 14.62 -11.57
CA ASP A 183 51.05 13.96 -11.58
C ASP A 183 51.25 13.07 -12.83
N ASP A 184 52.42 12.43 -12.95
CA ASP A 184 52.76 11.60 -14.11
C ASP A 184 51.95 10.28 -14.15
N GLU A 185 51.39 9.83 -13.02
CA GLU A 185 50.64 8.57 -12.90
C GLU A 185 49.15 8.74 -13.26
N LYS A 186 48.62 9.97 -13.19
CA LYS A 186 47.22 10.31 -13.54
C LYS A 186 46.21 9.40 -12.86
N ILE A 187 46.32 9.29 -11.54
CA ILE A 187 45.40 8.49 -10.73
C ILE A 187 43.99 9.10 -10.83
N ILE A 188 42.97 8.27 -10.96
CA ILE A 188 41.58 8.74 -11.04
C ILE A 188 41.13 9.25 -9.66
N GLU A 189 40.80 10.54 -9.61
CA GLU A 189 40.40 11.25 -8.40
C GLU A 189 38.89 11.53 -8.36
N GLY A 190 38.18 11.32 -9.47
CA GLY A 190 36.73 11.42 -9.46
C GLY A 190 36.04 10.64 -10.59
N LEU A 191 34.79 10.24 -10.31
CA LEU A 191 33.91 9.52 -11.22
C LEU A 191 32.52 10.17 -11.26
N GLU A 192 31.86 10.06 -12.40
CA GLU A 192 30.45 10.40 -12.59
C GLU A 192 29.78 9.43 -13.57
N PHE A 193 28.44 9.53 -13.70
CA PHE A 193 27.74 8.76 -14.73
C PHE A 193 28.13 9.23 -16.13
N LYS A 194 28.38 8.24 -17.00
CA LYS A 194 28.57 8.44 -18.43
C LYS A 194 27.29 8.95 -19.11
N ASP A 195 26.14 8.34 -18.80
CA ASP A 195 24.80 8.81 -19.21
C ASP A 195 23.99 9.23 -17.98
N LYS A 196 23.58 10.50 -17.97
CA LYS A 196 22.84 11.12 -16.86
C LYS A 196 21.33 11.10 -17.09
N THR A 197 20.87 10.67 -18.27
CA THR A 197 19.44 10.65 -18.62
C THR A 197 18.68 9.72 -17.67
N GLY A 198 17.68 10.26 -16.98
CA GLY A 198 16.83 9.49 -16.06
C GLY A 198 17.54 9.00 -14.80
N LYS A 199 18.72 9.53 -14.46
CA LYS A 199 19.48 9.20 -13.25
C LYS A 199 19.34 10.30 -12.18
N GLY A 200 19.52 9.91 -10.92
CA GLY A 200 19.75 10.86 -9.83
C GLY A 200 21.11 11.52 -9.95
N PHE A 201 21.32 12.62 -9.21
CA PHE A 201 22.65 13.22 -9.07
C PHE A 201 23.64 12.18 -8.54
N MET A 202 24.80 12.05 -9.16
CA MET A 202 25.89 11.27 -8.58
C MET A 202 27.22 11.93 -8.88
N LEU A 203 28.01 12.11 -7.83
CA LEU A 203 29.41 12.49 -7.92
C LEU A 203 30.20 11.59 -6.98
N CYS A 204 31.29 11.04 -7.47
CA CYS A 204 32.22 10.28 -6.63
C CYS A 204 33.61 10.92 -6.70
N ILE A 205 34.28 10.99 -5.56
CA ILE A 205 35.55 11.67 -5.38
C ILE A 205 36.46 10.83 -4.48
N GLN A 206 37.75 10.85 -4.73
CA GLN A 206 38.73 10.06 -3.98
C GLN A 206 39.25 10.80 -2.74
N TRP A 207 39.27 12.14 -2.79
CA TRP A 207 39.66 13.01 -1.67
C TRP A 207 38.56 13.16 -0.61
N HIS A 208 38.91 13.82 0.50
CA HIS A 208 38.07 13.96 1.68
C HIS A 208 37.66 15.42 1.96
N PRO A 209 36.61 15.94 1.29
CA PRO A 209 36.22 17.33 1.41
C PRO A 209 35.85 17.74 2.85
N GLU A 210 35.34 16.80 3.63
CA GLU A 210 34.96 17.01 5.02
C GLU A 210 36.16 17.29 5.95
N ARG A 211 37.37 16.92 5.52
CA ARG A 211 38.63 17.03 6.28
C ARG A 211 39.57 18.13 5.77
N MET A 212 39.22 18.85 4.70
CA MET A 212 40.06 19.92 4.17
C MET A 212 40.18 21.09 5.16
N LYS A 213 41.37 21.72 5.22
CA LYS A 213 41.64 22.84 6.16
C LYS A 213 40.86 24.11 5.83
N ASP A 214 40.69 24.41 4.54
CA ASP A 214 39.92 25.56 4.02
C ASP A 214 38.68 25.07 3.25
N LYS A 215 37.92 24.15 3.85
CA LYS A 215 36.83 23.45 3.16
C LYS A 215 35.65 24.34 2.80
N GLU A 216 35.47 25.46 3.50
CA GLU A 216 34.46 26.49 3.24
C GLU A 216 34.87 27.43 2.10
N GLY A 217 36.17 27.71 1.94
CA GLY A 217 36.73 28.52 0.86
C GLY A 217 37.05 27.73 -0.42
N ASN A 218 37.16 26.41 -0.33
CA ASN A 218 37.56 25.56 -1.44
C ASN A 218 36.36 25.02 -2.26
N PRO A 219 36.27 25.32 -3.57
CA PRO A 219 35.17 24.85 -4.43
C PRO A 219 35.04 23.32 -4.54
N PHE A 220 36.13 22.57 -4.36
CA PHE A 220 36.14 21.10 -4.39
C PHE A 220 35.70 20.47 -3.06
N SER A 221 35.28 21.30 -2.10
CA SER A 221 34.49 20.89 -0.93
C SER A 221 33.13 21.59 -0.93
N GLN A 222 33.13 22.93 -0.87
CA GLN A 222 31.92 23.70 -0.60
C GLN A 222 30.89 23.55 -1.73
N ASN A 223 31.29 23.75 -2.99
CA ASN A 223 30.33 23.68 -4.10
C ASN A 223 29.81 22.25 -4.31
N ILE A 224 30.62 21.22 -4.04
CA ILE A 224 30.18 19.82 -4.07
C ILE A 224 29.09 19.58 -3.04
N LYS A 225 29.30 20.04 -1.79
CA LYS A 225 28.29 19.97 -0.74
C LYS A 225 27.01 20.69 -1.15
N GLU A 226 27.11 21.93 -1.62
CA GLU A 226 25.97 22.74 -2.03
C GLU A 226 25.19 22.09 -3.17
N GLN A 227 25.87 21.58 -4.20
CA GLN A 227 25.22 20.92 -5.32
C GLN A 227 24.52 19.62 -4.89
N PHE A 228 25.15 18.82 -4.03
CA PHE A 228 24.53 17.62 -3.47
C PHE A 228 23.26 17.99 -2.68
N LEU A 229 23.33 19.00 -1.80
CA LEU A 229 22.17 19.48 -1.05
C LEU A 229 21.05 20.00 -1.96
N ALA A 230 21.39 20.74 -3.03
CA ALA A 230 20.43 21.18 -4.03
C ALA A 230 19.75 19.99 -4.73
N ALA A 231 20.52 18.95 -5.08
CA ALA A 231 19.96 17.73 -5.67
C ALA A 231 19.03 17.00 -4.70
N VAL A 232 19.38 16.92 -3.40
CA VAL A 232 18.50 16.35 -2.36
C VAL A 232 17.22 17.18 -2.24
N ARG A 233 17.31 18.51 -2.22
CA ARG A 233 16.13 19.39 -2.25
C ARG A 233 15.27 19.21 -3.51
N ALA A 234 15.86 18.84 -4.64
CA ALA A 234 15.15 18.61 -5.89
C ALA A 234 14.56 17.19 -6.05
N SER A 235 14.96 16.20 -5.25
CA SER A 235 14.48 14.82 -5.40
C SER A 235 12.95 14.71 -5.21
N ALA A 236 12.23 14.24 -6.23
CA ALA A 236 10.78 14.18 -6.19
C ALA A 236 10.32 12.79 -5.74
N ARG A 237 10.01 12.64 -4.44
CA ARG A 237 9.15 11.54 -3.98
C ARG A 237 7.73 12.05 -3.85
N LYS A 238 6.81 11.32 -4.47
CA LYS A 238 5.39 11.62 -4.30
C LYS A 238 5.01 11.16 -2.90
N THR A 239 4.55 12.09 -2.08
CA THR A 239 4.09 11.83 -0.72
C THR A 239 2.63 12.17 -0.59
N PHE A 240 1.97 11.53 0.38
CA PHE A 240 0.60 11.86 0.75
C PHE A 240 0.44 11.83 2.26
N SER A 241 -0.59 12.53 2.74
CA SER A 241 -0.90 12.64 4.16
C SER A 241 -2.08 11.73 4.50
N ILE A 242 -1.95 11.00 5.61
CA ILE A 242 -3.08 10.35 6.27
C ILE A 242 -3.71 11.39 7.19
N ILE A 243 -5.00 11.66 7.00
CA ILE A 243 -5.72 12.73 7.70
C ILE A 243 -6.75 12.09 8.62
N ASN A 244 -6.84 12.57 9.86
CA ASN A 244 -7.92 12.21 10.75
C ASN A 244 -9.21 12.92 10.29
N PRO A 245 -10.27 12.21 9.86
CA PRO A 245 -11.47 12.85 9.33
C PRO A 245 -12.33 13.54 10.42
N ALA A 246 -12.10 13.24 11.70
CA ALA A 246 -12.78 13.92 12.81
C ALA A 246 -12.13 15.25 13.17
N THR A 247 -10.80 15.35 13.06
CA THR A 247 -10.01 16.51 13.51
C THR A 247 -9.33 17.29 12.39
N GLU A 248 -9.32 16.77 11.17
CA GLU A 248 -8.57 17.29 10.01
C GLU A 248 -7.04 17.34 10.21
N GLU A 249 -6.53 16.77 11.31
CA GLU A 249 -5.11 16.71 11.62
C GLU A 249 -4.40 15.65 10.76
N VAL A 250 -3.15 15.93 10.41
CA VAL A 250 -2.29 14.95 9.74
C VAL A 250 -1.79 13.94 10.77
N ILE A 251 -2.17 12.67 10.59
CA ILE A 251 -1.72 11.54 11.41
C ILE A 251 -0.31 11.12 11.01
N ALA A 252 -0.06 11.02 9.70
CA ALA A 252 1.21 10.58 9.15
C ALA A 252 1.42 11.12 7.73
N HIS A 253 2.68 11.20 7.31
CA HIS A 253 3.04 11.36 5.90
C HIS A 253 3.71 10.08 5.42
N LEU A 254 3.31 9.60 4.26
CA LEU A 254 3.84 8.38 3.64
C LEU A 254 4.39 8.70 2.25
N ASN A 255 5.43 7.95 1.87
CA ASN A 255 5.95 7.95 0.50
C ASN A 255 5.11 6.98 -0.33
N GLU A 256 4.69 7.40 -1.51
CA GLU A 256 4.14 6.47 -2.50
C GLU A 256 5.26 5.55 -3.02
N ASP A 257 4.91 4.29 -3.25
CA ASP A 257 5.73 3.38 -4.02
C ASP A 257 5.92 3.91 -5.45
N THR A 258 7.11 3.67 -6.00
CA THR A 258 7.44 3.99 -7.39
C THR A 258 7.26 2.74 -8.26
N GLY A 259 7.26 2.90 -9.59
CA GLY A 259 7.22 1.75 -10.49
C GLY A 259 8.34 0.74 -10.20
N ASP A 260 9.53 1.24 -9.89
CA ASP A 260 10.69 0.40 -9.60
C ASP A 260 10.58 -0.32 -8.24
N SER A 261 10.07 0.33 -7.17
CA SER A 261 9.85 -0.39 -5.89
C SER A 261 8.75 -1.43 -5.98
N LEU A 262 7.69 -1.18 -6.76
CA LEU A 262 6.65 -2.18 -7.02
C LEU A 262 7.19 -3.37 -7.82
N GLN A 263 8.03 -3.11 -8.84
CA GLN A 263 8.68 -4.15 -9.62
C GLN A 263 9.62 -5.01 -8.77
N GLU A 264 10.37 -4.40 -7.85
CA GLU A 264 11.23 -5.13 -6.91
C GLU A 264 10.42 -6.05 -6.00
N LYS A 265 9.38 -5.51 -5.34
CA LYS A 265 8.46 -6.31 -4.51
C LYS A 265 7.88 -7.47 -5.31
N PHE A 266 7.41 -7.22 -6.53
CA PHE A 266 6.87 -8.25 -7.41
C PHE A 266 7.88 -9.36 -7.73
N VAL A 267 9.13 -9.03 -8.05
CA VAL A 267 10.18 -10.03 -8.32
C VAL A 267 10.50 -10.87 -7.07
N LEU A 268 10.54 -10.25 -5.90
CA LEU A 268 10.73 -10.97 -4.64
C LEU A 268 9.57 -11.95 -4.39
N MET A 269 8.33 -11.53 -4.65
CA MET A 269 7.15 -12.37 -4.53
C MET A 269 7.15 -13.54 -5.51
N GLN A 270 7.55 -13.32 -6.76
CA GLN A 270 7.67 -14.39 -7.76
C GLN A 270 8.65 -15.48 -7.32
N ARG A 271 9.71 -15.13 -6.58
CA ARG A 271 10.69 -16.09 -6.04
C ARG A 271 10.15 -16.82 -4.80
N ALA A 272 9.37 -16.14 -3.97
CA ALA A 272 8.82 -16.70 -2.73
C ALA A 272 7.60 -17.61 -2.97
N GLN A 273 6.74 -17.26 -3.93
CA GLN A 273 5.45 -17.93 -4.14
C GLN A 273 5.56 -19.44 -4.39
N PRO A 274 6.51 -19.97 -5.21
CA PRO A 274 6.63 -21.42 -5.40
C PRO A 274 6.91 -22.17 -4.10
N HIS A 275 7.72 -21.60 -3.20
CA HIS A 275 8.00 -22.19 -1.89
C HIS A 275 6.75 -22.19 -1.00
N TRP A 276 5.99 -21.09 -1.01
CA TRP A 276 4.73 -21.00 -0.28
C TRP A 276 3.66 -21.99 -0.76
N HIS A 277 3.61 -22.23 -2.08
CA HIS A 277 2.75 -23.26 -2.63
C HIS A 277 3.12 -24.68 -2.13
N GLN A 278 4.43 -24.96 -2.02
CA GLN A 278 4.95 -26.24 -1.53
C GLN A 278 4.75 -26.46 -0.02
N THR A 279 4.63 -25.38 0.78
CA THR A 279 4.23 -25.45 2.19
C THR A 279 2.93 -26.24 2.34
N ALA A 280 2.83 -27.13 3.32
CA ALA A 280 1.61 -27.94 3.48
C ALA A 280 0.39 -27.04 3.78
N LEU A 281 -0.79 -27.36 3.23
CA LEU A 281 -2.00 -26.55 3.47
C LEU A 281 -2.29 -26.35 4.97
N LYS A 282 -2.00 -27.36 5.80
CA LYS A 282 -2.14 -27.27 7.26
C LYS A 282 -1.27 -26.18 7.88
N GLU A 283 -0.04 -26.03 7.42
CA GLU A 283 0.88 -24.99 7.88
C GLU A 283 0.41 -23.61 7.40
N ARG A 284 -0.13 -23.51 6.18
CA ARG A 284 -0.74 -22.27 5.68
C ARG A 284 -1.97 -21.86 6.49
N VAL A 285 -2.81 -22.84 6.85
CA VAL A 285 -3.97 -22.66 7.73
C VAL A 285 -3.53 -22.15 9.11
N GLU A 286 -2.48 -22.73 9.68
CA GLU A 286 -1.97 -22.34 10.99
C GLU A 286 -1.45 -20.91 11.01
N ALA A 287 -0.70 -20.49 9.99
CA ALA A 287 -0.25 -19.10 9.87
C ALA A 287 -1.41 -18.10 9.89
N LEU A 288 -2.54 -18.42 9.23
CA LEU A 288 -3.71 -17.52 9.21
C LEU A 288 -4.54 -17.61 10.50
N LYS A 289 -4.53 -18.74 11.22
CA LYS A 289 -5.08 -18.82 12.58
C LYS A 289 -4.30 -17.94 13.55
N ASN A 290 -2.96 -18.01 13.51
CA ASN A 290 -2.08 -17.13 14.28
C ASN A 290 -2.35 -15.65 13.97
N PHE A 291 -2.56 -15.31 12.70
CA PHE A 291 -2.94 -13.95 12.32
C PHE A 291 -4.27 -13.52 12.98
N SER A 292 -5.29 -14.38 13.00
CA SER A 292 -6.55 -14.11 13.70
C SER A 292 -6.38 -13.93 15.22
N GLU A 293 -5.46 -14.67 15.86
CA GLU A 293 -5.12 -14.50 17.27
C GLU A 293 -4.38 -13.18 17.52
N LEU A 294 -3.49 -12.77 16.62
CA LEU A 294 -2.82 -11.48 16.69
C LEU A 294 -3.78 -10.30 16.52
N LEU A 295 -4.81 -10.44 15.67
CA LEU A 295 -5.88 -9.45 15.58
C LEU A 295 -6.61 -9.29 16.92
N GLU A 296 -6.92 -10.38 17.61
CA GLU A 296 -7.53 -10.34 18.96
C GLU A 296 -6.62 -9.64 19.97
N LYS A 297 -5.38 -10.11 20.05
CA LYS A 297 -4.39 -9.61 21.03
C LYS A 297 -4.13 -8.12 20.88
N ASN A 298 -4.17 -7.59 19.66
CA ASN A 298 -3.90 -6.19 19.36
C ASN A 298 -5.16 -5.35 19.11
N THR A 299 -6.36 -5.88 19.39
CA THR A 299 -7.65 -5.26 18.99
C THR A 299 -7.77 -3.78 19.39
N GLU A 300 -7.35 -3.39 20.60
CA GLU A 300 -7.41 -1.99 21.04
C GLU A 300 -6.57 -1.05 20.17
N GLN A 301 -5.31 -1.43 19.91
CA GLN A 301 -4.42 -0.63 19.08
C GLN A 301 -4.95 -0.55 17.64
N LEU A 302 -5.36 -1.69 17.08
CA LEU A 302 -5.85 -1.78 15.70
C LEU A 302 -7.15 -0.97 15.52
N ALA A 303 -8.07 -1.02 16.49
CA ALA A 303 -9.29 -0.24 16.47
C ALA A 303 -9.00 1.26 16.55
N GLY A 304 -8.04 1.66 17.38
CA GLY A 304 -7.58 3.05 17.47
C GLY A 304 -7.01 3.57 16.15
N VAL A 305 -6.13 2.81 15.48
CA VAL A 305 -5.60 3.16 14.15
C VAL A 305 -6.73 3.30 13.13
N LEU A 306 -7.61 2.30 13.05
CA LEU A 306 -8.72 2.28 12.10
C LEU A 306 -9.66 3.48 12.32
N THR A 307 -10.06 3.74 13.55
CA THR A 307 -10.88 4.90 13.91
C THR A 307 -10.18 6.22 13.58
N SER A 308 -8.87 6.31 13.80
CA SER A 308 -8.13 7.54 13.51
C SER A 308 -8.10 7.90 12.03
N GLU A 309 -7.84 6.95 11.13
CA GLU A 309 -7.68 7.25 9.69
C GLU A 309 -8.98 7.15 8.89
N VAL A 310 -9.93 6.27 9.29
CA VAL A 310 -11.21 6.07 8.60
C VAL A 310 -12.35 6.87 9.25
N GLY A 311 -12.28 7.15 10.55
CA GLY A 311 -13.28 7.97 11.24
C GLY A 311 -14.48 7.23 11.81
N LYS A 312 -14.57 5.90 11.65
CA LYS A 312 -15.69 5.15 12.25
C LYS A 312 -15.58 5.11 13.78
N PRO A 313 -16.70 5.12 14.52
CA PRO A 313 -16.69 4.99 15.98
C PRO A 313 -15.90 3.79 16.46
N LEU A 314 -15.20 3.92 17.59
CA LEU A 314 -14.29 2.91 18.12
C LEU A 314 -14.96 1.53 18.28
N GLN A 315 -16.20 1.51 18.78
CA GLN A 315 -17.00 0.27 18.88
C GLN A 315 -17.20 -0.41 17.52
N GLN A 316 -17.43 0.36 16.44
CA GLN A 316 -17.61 -0.19 15.10
C GLN A 316 -16.28 -0.70 14.52
N SER A 317 -15.14 -0.08 14.87
CA SER A 317 -13.80 -0.62 14.57
C SER A 317 -13.55 -1.96 15.27
N HIS A 318 -13.91 -2.10 16.55
CA HIS A 318 -13.85 -3.39 17.26
C HIS A 318 -14.71 -4.46 16.58
N ASN A 319 -15.93 -4.09 16.18
CA ASN A 319 -16.84 -5.00 15.49
C ASN A 319 -16.25 -5.48 14.15
N GLU A 320 -15.59 -4.60 13.39
CA GLU A 320 -14.90 -4.97 12.15
C GLU A 320 -13.76 -5.97 12.40
N ILE A 321 -12.91 -5.73 13.40
CA ILE A 321 -11.81 -6.66 13.74
C ILE A 321 -12.35 -8.03 14.15
N ASN A 322 -13.42 -8.05 14.95
CA ASN A 322 -14.08 -9.30 15.33
C ASN A 322 -14.74 -10.00 14.13
N GLY A 323 -15.35 -9.24 13.22
CA GLY A 323 -15.88 -9.76 11.96
C GLY A 323 -14.78 -10.37 11.08
N ALA A 324 -13.62 -9.73 11.00
CA ALA A 324 -12.45 -10.22 10.28
C ALA A 324 -11.98 -11.57 10.83
N ARG A 325 -11.86 -11.68 12.16
CA ARG A 325 -11.54 -12.95 12.84
C ARG A 325 -12.55 -14.05 12.55
N ALA A 326 -13.85 -13.73 12.58
CA ALA A 326 -14.90 -14.70 12.27
C ALA A 326 -14.79 -15.21 10.82
N ARG A 327 -14.43 -14.35 9.86
CA ARG A 327 -14.22 -14.75 8.46
C ARG A 327 -12.99 -15.63 8.29
N ILE A 328 -11.86 -15.24 8.90
CA ILE A 328 -10.62 -16.04 8.89
C ILE A 328 -10.90 -17.43 9.48
N LYS A 329 -11.60 -17.49 10.62
CA LYS A 329 -11.95 -18.75 11.26
C LYS A 329 -12.73 -19.67 10.33
N TRP A 330 -13.79 -19.18 9.69
CA TRP A 330 -14.58 -20.01 8.79
C TRP A 330 -13.74 -20.49 7.59
N LEU A 331 -12.95 -19.61 6.98
CA LEU A 331 -12.11 -19.95 5.83
C LEU A 331 -11.05 -21.00 6.20
N THR A 332 -10.36 -20.82 7.32
CA THR A 332 -9.33 -21.75 7.81
C THR A 332 -9.91 -23.10 8.23
N ASP A 333 -11.07 -23.12 8.89
CA ASP A 333 -11.77 -24.37 9.28
C ASP A 333 -12.24 -25.19 8.07
N ASN A 334 -12.41 -24.57 6.91
CA ASN A 334 -12.98 -25.20 5.72
C ASN A 334 -11.99 -25.35 4.55
N ALA A 335 -10.78 -24.78 4.66
CA ALA A 335 -9.79 -24.76 3.57
C ALA A 335 -9.43 -26.18 3.08
N GLU A 336 -9.10 -27.08 4.00
CA GLU A 336 -8.74 -28.48 3.66
C GLU A 336 -9.85 -29.18 2.88
N LYS A 337 -11.11 -29.00 3.30
CA LYS A 337 -12.26 -29.61 2.66
C LYS A 337 -12.45 -29.14 1.21
N TYR A 338 -12.28 -27.85 0.95
CA TYR A 338 -12.63 -27.25 -0.34
C TYR A 338 -11.47 -27.10 -1.32
N LEU A 339 -10.22 -27.24 -0.85
CA LEU A 339 -9.01 -27.18 -1.68
C LEU A 339 -8.37 -28.56 -1.93
N GLN A 340 -8.90 -29.65 -1.36
CA GLN A 340 -8.45 -31.00 -1.69
C GLN A 340 -8.83 -31.40 -3.13
N ASP A 341 -8.13 -32.41 -3.65
CA ASP A 341 -8.46 -33.05 -4.93
C ASP A 341 -9.89 -33.61 -4.93
N GLU A 342 -10.58 -33.47 -6.06
CA GLU A 342 -11.87 -34.14 -6.29
C GLU A 342 -11.67 -35.36 -7.18
N ILE A 343 -11.91 -36.55 -6.63
CA ILE A 343 -11.87 -37.80 -7.39
C ILE A 343 -13.17 -37.97 -8.18
N MET A 344 -13.06 -38.08 -9.50
CA MET A 344 -14.18 -38.30 -10.41
C MET A 344 -14.44 -39.80 -10.64
N THR A 345 -13.38 -40.58 -10.85
CA THR A 345 -13.45 -42.05 -10.98
C THR A 345 -12.11 -42.71 -10.64
N THR A 346 -12.16 -43.97 -10.23
CA THR A 346 -11.00 -44.87 -10.03
C THR A 346 -11.23 -46.22 -10.73
N GLU A 347 -12.14 -46.28 -11.70
CA GLU A 347 -12.55 -47.51 -12.38
C GLU A 347 -11.58 -47.91 -13.51
N ASN A 348 -11.57 -49.21 -13.87
CA ASN A 348 -10.84 -49.74 -15.04
C ASN A 348 -9.34 -49.39 -15.10
N ALA A 349 -8.67 -49.34 -13.94
CA ALA A 349 -7.26 -48.92 -13.80
C ALA A 349 -6.97 -47.48 -14.25
N ILE A 350 -7.99 -46.62 -14.25
CA ILE A 350 -7.89 -45.18 -14.50
C ILE A 350 -8.34 -44.44 -13.24
N GLU A 351 -7.51 -43.53 -12.73
CA GLU A 351 -7.90 -42.51 -11.76
C GLU A 351 -8.05 -41.17 -12.49
N GLU A 352 -9.25 -40.59 -12.40
CA GLU A 352 -9.52 -39.23 -12.87
C GLU A 352 -9.79 -38.32 -11.67
N LYS A 353 -9.11 -37.18 -11.65
CA LYS A 353 -9.29 -36.20 -10.58
C LYS A 353 -9.11 -34.78 -11.04
N ILE A 354 -9.73 -33.85 -10.30
CA ILE A 354 -9.53 -32.42 -10.42
C ILE A 354 -8.68 -31.95 -9.23
N SER A 355 -7.55 -31.32 -9.52
CA SER A 355 -6.72 -30.64 -8.51
C SER A 355 -6.83 -29.12 -8.66
N TYR A 356 -6.55 -28.41 -7.56
CA TYR A 356 -6.61 -26.95 -7.49
C TYR A 356 -5.21 -26.37 -7.24
N GLU A 357 -4.56 -25.88 -8.29
CA GLU A 357 -3.23 -25.25 -8.20
C GLU A 357 -3.39 -23.72 -8.01
N PRO A 358 -2.52 -23.01 -7.28
CA PRO A 358 -2.64 -21.55 -7.11
C PRO A 358 -2.56 -20.81 -8.46
N LEU A 359 -3.09 -19.58 -8.50
CA LEU A 359 -2.88 -18.70 -9.64
C LEU A 359 -1.40 -18.31 -9.79
N GLY A 360 -0.75 -17.92 -8.69
CA GLY A 360 0.63 -17.42 -8.65
C GLY A 360 0.74 -16.18 -7.76
N VAL A 361 1.26 -15.08 -8.29
CA VAL A 361 1.32 -13.77 -7.60
C VAL A 361 0.12 -12.93 -8.00
N VAL A 362 -0.76 -12.60 -7.05
CA VAL A 362 -2.00 -11.85 -7.33
C VAL A 362 -1.95 -10.43 -6.78
N CYS A 363 -2.64 -9.50 -7.45
CA CYS A 363 -2.82 -8.13 -7.01
C CYS A 363 -4.21 -7.93 -6.38
N ASN A 364 -4.25 -7.46 -5.14
CA ASN A 364 -5.49 -7.10 -4.45
C ASN A 364 -5.51 -5.59 -4.16
N ILE A 365 -6.41 -4.85 -4.81
CA ILE A 365 -6.64 -3.43 -4.61
C ILE A 365 -7.95 -3.24 -3.83
N SER A 366 -7.89 -2.69 -2.62
CA SER A 366 -8.99 -2.73 -1.65
C SER A 366 -9.53 -1.35 -1.27
N ALA A 367 -10.81 -1.29 -0.94
CA ALA A 367 -11.50 -0.09 -0.48
C ALA A 367 -11.19 0.25 1.00
N TRP A 368 -11.51 1.48 1.40
CA TRP A 368 -11.23 2.02 2.74
C TRP A 368 -12.33 1.81 3.76
N ASN A 369 -13.54 1.47 3.33
CA ASN A 369 -14.72 1.51 4.20
C ASN A 369 -14.71 0.41 5.27
N TYR A 370 -14.21 -0.77 4.93
CA TYR A 370 -13.91 -1.86 5.88
C TYR A 370 -12.57 -2.51 5.52
N PRO A 371 -11.43 -1.87 5.84
CA PRO A 371 -10.13 -2.26 5.32
C PRO A 371 -9.64 -3.63 5.80
N TYR A 372 -10.11 -4.14 6.96
CA TYR A 372 -9.86 -5.52 7.35
C TYR A 372 -10.77 -6.47 6.58
N LEU A 373 -12.07 -6.21 6.59
CA LEU A 373 -13.08 -7.12 6.02
C LEU A 373 -12.93 -7.29 4.51
N VAL A 374 -12.79 -6.19 3.77
CA VAL A 374 -12.69 -6.20 2.30
C VAL A 374 -11.39 -6.86 1.85
N GLY A 375 -10.27 -6.55 2.50
CA GLY A 375 -8.99 -7.19 2.20
C GLY A 375 -9.04 -8.70 2.49
N ILE A 376 -9.51 -9.10 3.68
CA ILE A 376 -9.56 -10.51 4.12
C ILE A 376 -10.41 -11.38 3.20
N ASN A 377 -11.49 -10.84 2.62
CA ASN A 377 -12.31 -11.57 1.65
C ASN A 377 -11.49 -12.10 0.47
N VAL A 378 -10.41 -11.41 0.12
CA VAL A 378 -9.51 -11.74 -0.98
C VAL A 378 -8.25 -12.43 -0.48
N PHE A 379 -7.41 -11.74 0.29
CA PHE A 379 -6.05 -12.21 0.53
C PHE A 379 -5.97 -13.46 1.40
N VAL A 380 -6.93 -13.70 2.32
CA VAL A 380 -6.93 -14.92 3.13
C VAL A 380 -7.20 -16.14 2.26
N SER A 381 -8.19 -16.07 1.38
CA SER A 381 -8.49 -17.13 0.42
C SER A 381 -7.31 -17.38 -0.54
N ALA A 382 -6.69 -16.30 -1.03
CA ALA A 382 -5.52 -16.39 -1.90
C ALA A 382 -4.32 -17.07 -1.21
N LEU A 383 -4.01 -16.68 0.03
CA LEU A 383 -2.91 -17.25 0.81
C LEU A 383 -3.17 -18.74 1.14
N LEU A 384 -4.41 -19.12 1.50
CA LEU A 384 -4.79 -20.52 1.73
C LEU A 384 -4.59 -21.39 0.49
N ALA A 385 -4.96 -20.85 -0.68
CA ALA A 385 -4.75 -21.50 -1.98
C ALA A 385 -3.27 -21.60 -2.41
N GLY A 386 -2.35 -20.93 -1.71
CA GLY A 386 -0.90 -20.97 -1.99
C GLY A 386 -0.40 -19.85 -2.91
N ASN A 387 -1.15 -18.76 -3.05
CA ASN A 387 -0.74 -17.57 -3.81
C ASN A 387 0.11 -16.64 -2.94
N ALA A 388 0.93 -15.80 -3.58
CA ALA A 388 1.49 -14.61 -2.96
C ALA A 388 0.63 -13.38 -3.31
N VAL A 389 0.53 -12.39 -2.41
CA VAL A 389 -0.44 -11.28 -2.53
C VAL A 389 0.22 -9.91 -2.44
N MET A 390 0.07 -9.11 -3.50
CA MET A 390 0.40 -7.69 -3.51
C MET A 390 -0.86 -6.93 -3.10
N TYR A 391 -0.89 -6.41 -1.87
CA TYR A 391 -2.04 -5.74 -1.31
C TYR A 391 -1.89 -4.22 -1.41
N LYS A 392 -2.75 -3.56 -2.17
CA LYS A 392 -2.86 -2.09 -2.19
C LYS A 392 -4.08 -1.66 -1.36
N PRO A 393 -3.91 -1.26 -0.08
CA PRO A 393 -4.99 -0.60 0.63
C PRO A 393 -5.34 0.74 -0.05
N SER A 394 -6.50 1.27 0.29
CA SER A 394 -6.84 2.66 -0.02
C SER A 394 -5.88 3.62 0.69
N GLU A 395 -5.61 4.76 0.07
CA GLU A 395 -4.89 5.89 0.66
C GLU A 395 -5.56 6.42 1.94
N HIS A 396 -6.85 6.15 2.14
CA HIS A 396 -7.60 6.52 3.36
C HIS A 396 -7.52 5.46 4.48
N SER A 397 -6.84 4.34 4.25
CA SER A 397 -6.72 3.25 5.22
C SER A 397 -5.35 2.55 5.15
N THR A 398 -4.31 3.32 4.82
CA THR A 398 -2.98 2.77 4.55
C THR A 398 -2.29 2.30 5.83
N LEU A 399 -2.50 2.98 6.97
CA LEU A 399 -1.90 2.57 8.23
C LEU A 399 -2.43 1.21 8.67
N THR A 400 -3.73 0.97 8.50
CA THR A 400 -4.35 -0.35 8.69
C THR A 400 -3.73 -1.40 7.78
N GLY A 401 -3.51 -1.09 6.49
CA GLY A 401 -2.84 -2.01 5.57
C GLY A 401 -1.43 -2.40 6.02
N LEU A 402 -0.64 -1.43 6.52
CA LEU A 402 0.69 -1.69 7.08
C LEU A 402 0.64 -2.53 8.36
N GLN A 403 -0.39 -2.35 9.22
CA GLN A 403 -0.58 -3.24 10.38
C GLN A 403 -0.90 -4.68 9.95
N ILE A 404 -1.72 -4.86 8.90
CA ILE A 404 -2.03 -6.20 8.36
C ILE A 404 -0.76 -6.92 7.92
N GLU A 405 0.10 -6.26 7.13
CA GLU A 405 1.36 -6.84 6.67
C GLU A 405 2.29 -7.21 7.82
N LYS A 406 2.45 -6.30 8.79
CA LYS A 406 3.23 -6.54 10.00
C LYS A 406 2.73 -7.78 10.75
N LEU A 407 1.43 -7.86 11.00
CA LEU A 407 0.84 -8.97 11.77
C LEU A 407 0.84 -10.30 10.99
N LEU A 408 0.71 -10.29 9.67
CA LEU A 408 0.88 -11.50 8.86
C LEU A 408 2.30 -12.05 8.96
N ARG A 409 3.32 -11.19 8.95
CA ARG A 409 4.71 -11.59 9.16
C ARG A 409 4.92 -12.16 10.57
N GLU A 410 4.40 -11.49 11.59
CA GLU A 410 4.44 -11.98 12.98
C GLU A 410 3.69 -13.32 13.16
N ALA A 411 2.67 -13.58 12.35
CA ALA A 411 1.90 -14.82 12.36
C ALA A 411 2.65 -16.03 11.76
N GLY A 412 3.84 -15.81 11.18
CA GLY A 412 4.66 -16.84 10.56
C GLY A 412 4.50 -16.96 9.04
N LEU A 413 3.90 -15.96 8.38
CA LEU A 413 3.89 -15.92 6.92
C LEU A 413 5.32 -15.71 6.38
N PRO A 414 5.81 -16.51 5.42
CA PRO A 414 7.17 -16.36 4.92
C PRO A 414 7.44 -15.01 4.28
N ASP A 415 8.68 -14.56 4.35
CA ASP A 415 9.11 -13.30 3.75
C ASP A 415 8.76 -13.25 2.26
N ASN A 416 8.24 -12.10 1.83
CA ASN A 416 7.85 -11.82 0.45
C ASN A 416 6.66 -12.63 -0.10
N VAL A 417 5.89 -13.33 0.74
CA VAL A 417 4.59 -13.90 0.32
C VAL A 417 3.48 -12.86 0.31
N PHE A 418 3.61 -11.81 1.12
CA PHE A 418 2.69 -10.68 1.18
C PHE A 418 3.48 -9.38 1.19
N HIS A 419 3.06 -8.42 0.37
CA HIS A 419 3.63 -7.07 0.32
C HIS A 419 2.53 -6.02 0.24
N VAL A 420 2.69 -4.90 0.95
CA VAL A 420 1.83 -3.72 0.79
C VAL A 420 2.38 -2.80 -0.29
N ALA A 421 1.51 -2.39 -1.22
CA ALA A 421 1.75 -1.29 -2.14
C ALA A 421 1.15 0.00 -1.57
N VAL A 422 2.00 0.98 -1.25
CA VAL A 422 1.63 2.23 -0.59
C VAL A 422 1.41 3.32 -1.62
N GLY A 423 0.22 3.91 -1.65
CA GLY A 423 -0.08 5.11 -2.43
C GLY A 423 -1.50 5.14 -2.98
N ALA A 424 -1.84 6.21 -3.70
CA ALA A 424 -3.18 6.46 -4.22
C ALA A 424 -3.41 5.84 -5.62
N GLY A 425 -4.30 6.42 -6.42
CA GLY A 425 -4.66 5.93 -7.76
C GLY A 425 -3.48 5.71 -8.71
N HIS A 426 -2.46 6.56 -8.67
CA HIS A 426 -1.23 6.42 -9.48
C HIS A 426 -0.48 5.11 -9.21
N VAL A 427 -0.35 4.71 -7.94
CA VAL A 427 0.26 3.42 -7.58
C VAL A 427 -0.63 2.28 -8.04
N GLY A 428 -1.96 2.46 -7.99
CA GLY A 428 -2.92 1.56 -8.63
C GLY A 428 -2.60 1.34 -10.11
N ASP A 429 -2.45 2.42 -10.90
CA ASP A 429 -2.11 2.33 -12.32
C ASP A 429 -0.80 1.58 -12.58
N LEU A 430 0.24 1.85 -11.80
CA LEU A 430 1.53 1.16 -11.91
C LEU A 430 1.40 -0.35 -11.64
N LEU A 431 0.60 -0.75 -10.65
CA LEU A 431 0.31 -2.17 -10.39
C LEU A 431 -0.41 -2.84 -11.58
N LEU A 432 -1.27 -2.11 -12.30
CA LEU A 432 -1.94 -2.65 -13.48
C LEU A 432 -0.99 -2.89 -14.65
N GLU A 433 0.22 -2.33 -14.66
CA GLU A 433 1.25 -2.60 -15.68
C GLU A 433 2.01 -3.90 -15.40
N LEU A 434 2.24 -4.24 -14.13
CA LEU A 434 2.99 -5.45 -13.72
C LEU A 434 2.28 -6.75 -14.11
N PRO A 435 2.98 -7.85 -14.44
CA PRO A 435 2.37 -9.08 -14.95
C PRO A 435 1.89 -10.02 -13.84
N PHE A 436 0.91 -9.59 -13.04
CA PHE A 436 0.29 -10.44 -12.01
C PHE A 436 -0.54 -11.58 -12.61
N ASP A 437 -0.65 -12.68 -11.87
CA ASP A 437 -1.44 -13.87 -12.22
C ASP A 437 -2.95 -13.72 -11.93
N GLY A 438 -3.37 -12.57 -11.39
CA GLY A 438 -4.77 -12.21 -11.20
C GLY A 438 -4.93 -10.84 -10.53
N TYR A 439 -6.07 -10.18 -10.79
CA TYR A 439 -6.39 -8.84 -10.27
C TYR A 439 -7.74 -8.83 -9.56
N PHE A 440 -7.75 -8.40 -8.30
CA PHE A 440 -8.91 -8.44 -7.43
C PHE A 440 -9.16 -7.05 -6.85
N PHE A 441 -10.24 -6.41 -7.29
CA PHE A 441 -10.57 -5.04 -6.94
C PHE A 441 -11.91 -4.95 -6.19
N THR A 442 -11.91 -4.15 -5.12
CA THR A 442 -13.14 -3.65 -4.50
C THR A 442 -13.16 -2.12 -4.55
N GLY A 443 -14.25 -1.53 -5.04
CA GLY A 443 -14.45 -0.08 -5.03
C GLY A 443 -15.52 0.42 -6.00
N SER A 444 -15.34 1.61 -6.58
CA SER A 444 -16.38 2.20 -7.45
C SER A 444 -16.52 1.49 -8.79
N TYR A 445 -17.73 1.48 -9.37
CA TYR A 445 -17.98 0.92 -10.70
C TYR A 445 -17.04 1.49 -11.78
N LYS A 446 -16.85 2.82 -11.77
CA LYS A 446 -15.98 3.52 -12.72
C LYS A 446 -14.53 3.00 -12.66
N THR A 447 -14.00 2.82 -11.45
CA THR A 447 -12.64 2.30 -11.26
C THR A 447 -12.54 0.82 -11.63
N GLY A 448 -13.53 0.00 -11.26
CA GLY A 448 -13.55 -1.42 -11.61
C GLY A 448 -13.57 -1.67 -13.10
N LYS A 449 -14.43 -0.93 -13.83
CA LYS A 449 -14.49 -0.96 -15.30
C LYS A 449 -13.13 -0.62 -15.92
N TYR A 450 -12.50 0.47 -15.44
CA TYR A 450 -11.18 0.88 -15.91
C TYR A 450 -10.10 -0.20 -15.66
N ILE A 451 -10.05 -0.77 -14.46
CA ILE A 451 -9.11 -1.84 -14.12
C ILE A 451 -9.31 -3.04 -15.05
N TYR A 452 -10.55 -3.49 -15.21
CA TYR A 452 -10.85 -4.63 -16.07
C TYR A 452 -10.42 -4.40 -17.51
N GLU A 453 -10.76 -3.24 -18.09
CA GLU A 453 -10.35 -2.87 -19.45
C GLU A 453 -8.82 -2.81 -19.60
N LYS A 454 -8.13 -2.33 -18.58
CA LYS A 454 -6.66 -2.19 -18.57
C LYS A 454 -5.94 -3.54 -18.53
N VAL A 455 -6.46 -4.52 -17.79
CA VAL A 455 -5.79 -5.83 -17.61
C VAL A 455 -6.33 -6.94 -18.50
N ALA A 456 -7.43 -6.72 -19.23
CA ALA A 456 -8.09 -7.74 -20.05
C ALA A 456 -7.14 -8.43 -21.04
N SER A 457 -6.21 -7.68 -21.66
CA SER A 457 -5.24 -8.22 -22.62
C SER A 457 -4.24 -9.22 -22.00
N LYS A 458 -4.12 -9.25 -20.66
CA LYS A 458 -3.24 -10.17 -19.94
C LYS A 458 -3.83 -11.58 -19.81
N MET A 459 -5.13 -11.75 -20.08
CA MET A 459 -5.81 -13.05 -20.04
C MET A 459 -5.68 -13.78 -18.70
N VAL A 460 -5.60 -13.04 -17.59
CA VAL A 460 -5.58 -13.56 -16.22
C VAL A 460 -6.91 -13.31 -15.52
N PRO A 461 -7.27 -14.09 -14.47
CA PRO A 461 -8.46 -13.82 -13.68
C PRO A 461 -8.52 -12.37 -13.19
N CYS A 462 -9.67 -11.74 -13.39
CA CYS A 462 -10.01 -10.46 -12.79
C CYS A 462 -11.32 -10.63 -12.01
N GLN A 463 -11.41 -10.01 -10.83
CA GLN A 463 -12.64 -9.92 -10.07
C GLN A 463 -12.85 -8.49 -9.62
N CYS A 464 -14.10 -8.06 -9.67
CA CYS A 464 -14.51 -6.72 -9.29
C CYS A 464 -15.73 -6.82 -8.39
N GLU A 465 -15.62 -6.38 -7.15
CA GLU A 465 -16.76 -6.14 -6.26
C GLU A 465 -16.99 -4.64 -6.18
N LEU A 466 -18.13 -4.20 -6.71
CA LEU A 466 -18.41 -2.78 -6.97
C LEU A 466 -19.64 -2.33 -6.19
N GLY A 467 -19.93 -1.02 -6.27
CA GLY A 467 -21.01 -0.38 -5.52
C GLY A 467 -22.41 -0.98 -5.70
N GLY A 468 -23.32 -0.50 -4.86
CA GLY A 468 -24.70 -0.94 -4.78
C GLY A 468 -25.70 0.19 -4.89
N LYS A 469 -26.98 -0.19 -5.02
CA LYS A 469 -28.13 0.69 -4.72
C LYS A 469 -29.22 -0.16 -4.10
N ASP A 470 -28.80 -0.81 -3.02
CA ASP A 470 -29.41 -2.01 -2.47
C ASP A 470 -30.81 -1.68 -1.91
N PRO A 471 -31.85 -2.28 -2.49
CA PRO A 471 -33.21 -2.00 -2.07
C PRO A 471 -33.63 -2.85 -0.87
N LEU A 472 -34.47 -2.26 -0.02
CA LEU A 472 -35.13 -2.95 1.07
C LEU A 472 -36.65 -2.79 0.96
N TYR A 473 -37.41 -3.88 1.13
CA TYR A 473 -38.87 -3.83 1.17
C TYR A 473 -39.41 -4.30 2.53
N VAL A 474 -40.26 -3.48 3.14
CA VAL A 474 -41.03 -3.80 4.35
C VAL A 474 -42.48 -4.09 3.96
N VAL A 475 -42.88 -5.34 4.12
CA VAL A 475 -44.19 -5.90 3.73
C VAL A 475 -45.27 -5.53 4.76
N ASP A 476 -46.55 -5.59 4.39
CA ASP A 476 -47.67 -5.22 5.26
C ASP A 476 -47.94 -6.16 6.45
N ASP A 477 -47.35 -7.35 6.45
CA ASP A 477 -47.56 -8.37 7.48
C ASP A 477 -46.67 -8.20 8.72
N ILE A 478 -45.85 -7.14 8.76
CA ILE A 478 -44.98 -6.83 9.91
C ILE A 478 -45.82 -6.43 11.14
N ALA A 479 -45.77 -7.28 12.17
CA ALA A 479 -46.40 -7.01 13.45
C ALA A 479 -45.59 -6.02 14.32
N ASP A 480 -44.26 -6.18 14.36
CA ASP A 480 -43.35 -5.33 15.14
C ASP A 480 -42.62 -4.32 14.25
N VAL A 481 -43.36 -3.30 13.82
CA VAL A 481 -42.86 -2.22 12.96
C VAL A 481 -41.70 -1.48 13.61
N LYS A 482 -41.70 -1.34 14.94
CA LYS A 482 -40.66 -0.63 15.67
C LYS A 482 -39.31 -1.35 15.55
N SER A 483 -39.29 -2.66 15.80
CA SER A 483 -38.04 -3.43 15.71
C SER A 483 -37.51 -3.48 14.28
N VAL A 484 -38.41 -3.56 13.28
CA VAL A 484 -38.02 -3.49 11.86
C VAL A 484 -37.48 -2.11 11.48
N ALA A 485 -38.11 -1.02 11.93
CA ALA A 485 -37.61 0.34 11.74
C ALA A 485 -36.20 0.50 12.32
N ALA A 486 -35.94 -0.04 13.52
CA ALA A 486 -34.62 0.02 14.14
C ALA A 486 -33.56 -0.76 13.36
N ALA A 487 -33.86 -2.01 12.96
CA ALA A 487 -32.94 -2.85 12.20
C ALA A 487 -32.63 -2.28 10.81
N THR A 488 -33.63 -1.71 10.15
CA THR A 488 -33.46 -1.11 8.82
C THR A 488 -32.77 0.26 8.86
N ALA A 489 -32.92 1.00 9.95
CA ALA A 489 -32.10 2.17 10.22
C ALA A 489 -30.62 1.76 10.42
N ASP A 490 -30.35 0.77 11.28
CA ASP A 490 -28.99 0.26 11.51
C ASP A 490 -28.32 -0.12 10.18
N GLY A 491 -28.99 -0.92 9.35
CA GLY A 491 -28.48 -1.32 8.03
C GLY A 491 -28.32 -0.19 7.00
N ALA A 492 -28.92 0.98 7.20
CA ALA A 492 -28.72 2.15 6.34
C ALA A 492 -27.62 3.09 6.84
N PHE A 493 -27.38 3.12 8.17
CA PHE A 493 -26.55 4.16 8.80
C PHE A 493 -25.31 3.62 9.53
N TYR A 494 -25.16 2.31 9.74
CA TYR A 494 -23.96 1.73 10.32
C TYR A 494 -22.72 2.11 9.48
N ASN A 495 -21.60 2.45 10.14
CA ASN A 495 -20.42 3.04 9.49
C ASN A 495 -20.73 4.32 8.67
N ASN A 496 -21.71 5.11 9.13
CA ASN A 496 -22.27 6.26 8.42
C ASN A 496 -22.87 5.91 7.05
N GLY A 497 -23.38 4.70 6.85
CA GLY A 497 -23.86 4.26 5.53
C GLY A 497 -22.74 4.06 4.50
N GLN A 498 -21.47 4.12 4.92
CA GLN A 498 -20.31 3.87 4.05
C GLN A 498 -20.06 2.35 3.99
N SER A 499 -20.98 1.60 3.39
CA SER A 499 -20.91 0.16 3.19
C SER A 499 -21.36 -0.16 1.77
N CYS A 500 -20.67 -1.07 1.08
CA CYS A 500 -21.10 -1.48 -0.26
C CYS A 500 -22.49 -2.15 -0.23
N CYS A 501 -22.84 -2.79 0.90
CA CYS A 501 -24.14 -3.42 1.12
C CYS A 501 -25.04 -2.68 2.13
N ALA A 502 -24.78 -1.39 2.36
CA ALA A 502 -25.72 -0.54 3.09
C ALA A 502 -27.06 -0.51 2.35
N VAL A 503 -28.14 -0.41 3.11
CA VAL A 503 -29.47 -0.14 2.55
C VAL A 503 -29.48 1.26 1.99
N GLU A 504 -29.73 1.39 0.69
CA GLU A 504 -29.60 2.65 -0.04
C GLU A 504 -30.95 3.24 -0.46
N ARG A 505 -32.03 2.46 -0.33
CA ARG A 505 -33.41 2.88 -0.62
C ARG A 505 -34.43 1.89 -0.05
N ILE A 506 -35.43 2.43 0.64
CA ILE A 506 -36.42 1.65 1.38
C ILE A 506 -37.80 1.82 0.73
N TYR A 507 -38.50 0.71 0.53
CA TYR A 507 -39.90 0.65 0.13
C TYR A 507 -40.71 0.11 1.29
N VAL A 508 -41.87 0.71 1.56
CA VAL A 508 -42.73 0.30 2.68
C VAL A 508 -44.16 0.23 2.20
N HIS A 509 -44.82 -0.89 2.50
CA HIS A 509 -46.21 -1.09 2.13
C HIS A 509 -47.11 -0.02 2.78
N GLU A 510 -48.05 0.53 2.01
CA GLU A 510 -48.92 1.65 2.41
C GLU A 510 -49.67 1.45 3.73
N LYS A 511 -50.03 0.21 4.09
CA LYS A 511 -50.78 -0.12 5.31
C LYS A 511 -50.01 0.17 6.61
N ILE A 512 -48.67 0.09 6.56
CA ILE A 512 -47.80 0.28 7.73
C ILE A 512 -46.87 1.47 7.57
N TYR A 513 -46.93 2.18 6.43
CA TYR A 513 -45.98 3.24 6.08
C TYR A 513 -45.89 4.32 7.15
N ASP A 514 -47.04 4.89 7.57
CA ASP A 514 -47.02 6.05 8.47
C ASP A 514 -46.43 5.65 9.84
N GLN A 515 -46.79 4.48 10.37
CA GLN A 515 -46.22 3.92 11.60
C GLN A 515 -44.70 3.65 11.47
N TYR A 516 -44.27 3.11 10.34
CA TYR A 516 -42.86 2.84 10.09
C TYR A 516 -42.03 4.13 10.01
N ILE A 517 -42.55 5.17 9.35
CA ILE A 517 -41.90 6.48 9.26
C ILE A 517 -41.73 7.10 10.66
N ASP A 518 -42.74 7.02 11.51
CA ASP A 518 -42.65 7.56 12.87
C ASP A 518 -41.55 6.84 13.69
N GLU A 519 -41.50 5.51 13.63
CA GLU A 519 -40.51 4.74 14.39
C GLU A 519 -39.09 4.89 13.83
N ILE A 520 -38.89 4.92 12.51
CA ILE A 520 -37.53 5.08 11.94
C ILE A 520 -36.96 6.47 12.21
N VAL A 521 -37.78 7.52 12.14
CA VAL A 521 -37.35 8.88 12.46
C VAL A 521 -36.99 9.00 13.95
N LYS A 522 -37.77 8.35 14.82
CA LYS A 522 -37.49 8.30 16.25
C LYS A 522 -36.19 7.56 16.55
N GLU A 523 -35.93 6.44 15.89
CA GLU A 523 -34.68 5.69 16.03
C GLU A 523 -33.49 6.55 15.61
N VAL A 524 -33.51 7.10 14.39
CA VAL A 524 -32.39 7.89 13.85
C VAL A 524 -32.10 9.12 14.71
N LYS A 525 -33.12 9.77 15.27
CA LYS A 525 -32.95 10.92 16.19
C LYS A 525 -32.40 10.53 17.57
N SER A 526 -32.44 9.24 17.94
CA SER A 526 -31.94 8.78 19.23
C SER A 526 -30.40 8.65 19.27
N TRP A 527 -29.77 8.52 18.11
CA TRP A 527 -28.34 8.30 17.99
C TRP A 527 -27.51 9.55 18.23
N LYS A 528 -26.35 9.36 18.87
CA LYS A 528 -25.40 10.44 19.11
C LYS A 528 -24.40 10.55 17.95
N THR A 529 -24.20 11.78 17.48
CA THR A 529 -23.17 12.14 16.51
C THR A 529 -22.04 12.88 17.24
N GLY A 530 -20.78 12.52 16.98
CA GLY A 530 -19.66 13.15 17.68
C GLY A 530 -18.30 12.53 17.37
N SER A 531 -17.31 12.84 18.21
CA SER A 531 -15.96 12.28 18.07
C SER A 531 -16.00 10.75 18.10
N PRO A 532 -15.35 10.04 17.15
CA PRO A 532 -15.45 8.60 17.08
C PRO A 532 -14.76 7.86 18.23
N THR A 533 -13.97 8.56 19.05
CA THR A 533 -13.33 8.03 20.27
C THR A 533 -14.17 8.21 21.53
N GLU A 534 -15.28 8.95 21.47
CA GLU A 534 -16.18 9.14 22.61
C GLU A 534 -17.14 7.96 22.78
N HIS A 535 -17.41 7.60 24.04
CA HIS A 535 -18.29 6.48 24.36
C HIS A 535 -19.75 6.79 24.00
N GLY A 536 -20.40 5.85 23.29
CA GLY A 536 -21.82 5.94 22.92
C GLY A 536 -22.10 6.78 21.68
N ILE A 537 -21.06 7.18 20.93
CA ILE A 537 -21.20 7.75 19.59
C ILE A 537 -21.54 6.63 18.60
N TYR A 538 -22.57 6.86 17.80
CA TYR A 538 -23.02 5.94 16.76
C TYR A 538 -22.71 6.47 15.35
N ILE A 539 -22.76 7.79 15.18
CA ILE A 539 -22.47 8.49 13.93
C ILE A 539 -21.17 9.27 14.09
N GLY A 540 -20.14 8.87 13.34
CA GLY A 540 -18.83 9.53 13.30
C GLY A 540 -18.72 10.52 12.12
N PRO A 541 -17.52 11.01 11.79
CA PRO A 541 -17.27 11.70 10.51
C PRO A 541 -17.32 10.71 9.33
N LEU A 542 -17.65 11.22 8.14
CA LEU A 542 -17.37 10.55 6.88
C LEU A 542 -15.86 10.43 6.70
N SER A 543 -15.40 9.37 6.03
CA SER A 543 -13.96 9.15 5.86
C SER A 543 -13.32 10.13 4.87
N ARG A 544 -14.11 10.73 3.99
CA ARG A 544 -13.65 11.59 2.90
C ARG A 544 -14.39 12.92 2.89
N ARG A 545 -13.62 14.02 2.81
CA ARG A 545 -14.16 15.39 2.79
C ARG A 545 -15.11 15.63 1.61
N GLU A 546 -14.79 15.07 0.45
CA GLU A 546 -15.54 15.28 -0.79
C GLU A 546 -16.95 14.70 -0.72
N GLN A 547 -17.17 13.68 0.13
CA GLN A 547 -18.46 13.03 0.29
C GLN A 547 -19.53 13.97 0.85
N LEU A 548 -19.14 14.96 1.64
CA LEU A 548 -20.05 16.00 2.14
C LEU A 548 -20.78 16.70 0.99
N SER A 549 -20.06 17.10 -0.06
CA SER A 549 -20.65 17.81 -1.19
C SER A 549 -21.57 16.90 -2.02
N VAL A 550 -21.27 15.59 -2.10
CA VAL A 550 -22.12 14.61 -2.77
C VAL A 550 -23.47 14.51 -2.06
N LEU A 551 -23.45 14.35 -0.73
CA LEU A 551 -24.67 14.25 0.08
C LEU A 551 -25.49 15.54 0.06
N GLU A 552 -24.86 16.72 0.20
CA GLU A 552 -25.55 18.00 0.10
C GLU A 552 -26.27 18.17 -1.24
N LYS A 553 -25.63 17.74 -2.35
CA LYS A 553 -26.23 17.79 -3.69
C LYS A 553 -27.39 16.80 -3.83
N GLN A 554 -27.26 15.58 -3.31
CA GLN A 554 -28.34 14.59 -3.35
C GLN A 554 -29.57 15.05 -2.55
N VAL A 555 -29.36 15.62 -1.36
CA VAL A 555 -30.44 16.21 -0.55
C VAL A 555 -31.09 17.38 -1.30
N ALA A 556 -30.30 18.30 -1.87
CA ALA A 556 -30.83 19.44 -2.62
C ALA A 556 -31.62 19.03 -3.86
N ASP A 557 -31.13 18.04 -4.61
CA ASP A 557 -31.83 17.45 -5.77
C ASP A 557 -33.18 16.84 -5.36
N ALA A 558 -33.20 16.04 -4.30
CA ALA A 558 -34.42 15.42 -3.79
C ALA A 558 -35.47 16.47 -3.36
N VAL A 559 -35.05 17.48 -2.57
CA VAL A 559 -35.95 18.55 -2.10
C VAL A 559 -36.49 19.37 -3.27
N THR A 560 -35.66 19.71 -4.25
CA THR A 560 -36.08 20.47 -5.44
C THR A 560 -37.12 19.69 -6.26
N LYS A 561 -37.06 18.36 -6.22
CA LYS A 561 -38.01 17.46 -6.89
C LYS A 561 -39.19 17.04 -6.02
N GLY A 562 -39.36 17.64 -4.83
CA GLY A 562 -40.54 17.48 -3.99
C GLY A 562 -40.40 16.55 -2.77
N ALA A 563 -39.21 16.01 -2.50
CA ALA A 563 -38.98 15.21 -1.28
C ALA A 563 -39.06 16.08 -0.02
N LYS A 564 -39.42 15.47 1.10
CA LYS A 564 -39.40 16.11 2.42
C LYS A 564 -38.32 15.51 3.30
N ILE A 565 -37.62 16.38 4.02
CA ILE A 565 -36.64 16.00 5.05
C ILE A 565 -37.38 15.82 6.38
N LEU A 566 -37.29 14.64 7.00
CA LEU A 566 -37.87 14.36 8.32
C LEU A 566 -36.86 14.53 9.47
N THR A 567 -35.58 14.37 9.17
CA THR A 567 -34.45 14.65 10.07
C THR A 567 -33.18 14.89 9.27
N GLY A 568 -32.24 15.65 9.82
CA GLY A 568 -30.92 15.93 9.24
C GLY A 568 -30.93 16.81 7.98
N GLY A 569 -30.09 16.44 7.01
CA GLY A 569 -30.01 17.03 5.67
C GLY A 569 -28.89 18.03 5.47
N LYS A 570 -27.98 18.19 6.45
CA LYS A 570 -26.94 19.22 6.43
C LYS A 570 -25.60 18.69 6.89
N LYS A 571 -24.53 19.33 6.37
CA LYS A 571 -23.21 19.27 7.00
C LYS A 571 -23.27 19.86 8.42
N ILE A 572 -22.67 19.17 9.38
CA ILE A 572 -22.50 19.70 10.74
C ILE A 572 -21.38 20.73 10.72
N LYS A 573 -21.65 21.94 11.24
CA LYS A 573 -20.66 23.02 11.30
C LYS A 573 -19.58 22.69 12.32
N GLY A 574 -18.33 22.98 11.98
CA GLY A 574 -17.17 22.74 12.83
C GLY A 574 -16.06 22.04 12.07
N MET A 575 -15.10 21.54 12.84
CA MET A 575 -13.99 20.73 12.38
C MET A 575 -14.47 19.30 12.07
N GLY A 576 -13.89 18.69 11.03
CA GLY A 576 -14.16 17.31 10.64
C GLY A 576 -15.28 17.14 9.63
N TYR A 577 -15.44 15.90 9.14
CA TYR A 577 -16.28 15.58 7.98
C TYR A 577 -17.65 15.05 8.37
N PHE A 578 -18.37 15.80 9.19
CA PHE A 578 -19.64 15.37 9.77
C PHE A 578 -20.86 15.75 8.92
N PHE A 579 -21.78 14.81 8.75
CA PHE A 579 -23.07 15.01 8.07
C PHE A 579 -24.21 14.47 8.95
N GLU A 580 -25.31 15.22 9.05
CA GLU A 580 -26.46 14.81 9.85
C GLU A 580 -27.12 13.55 9.27
N PRO A 581 -27.44 12.52 10.08
CA PRO A 581 -28.26 11.39 9.63
C PRO A 581 -29.57 11.86 9.05
N THR A 582 -29.80 11.56 7.77
CA THR A 582 -30.87 12.17 6.98
C THR A 582 -31.89 11.15 6.52
N VAL A 583 -33.17 11.41 6.81
CA VAL A 583 -34.31 10.61 6.31
C VAL A 583 -35.15 11.48 5.39
N LEU A 584 -35.31 11.02 4.15
CA LEU A 584 -36.14 11.64 3.11
C LEU A 584 -37.38 10.78 2.84
N VAL A 585 -38.53 11.44 2.72
CA VAL A 585 -39.80 10.85 2.25
C VAL A 585 -40.35 11.62 1.06
N ASP A 586 -41.44 11.13 0.47
CA ASP A 586 -41.99 11.64 -0.79
C ASP A 586 -40.95 11.58 -1.94
N VAL A 587 -40.02 10.62 -1.85
CA VAL A 587 -38.98 10.37 -2.85
C VAL A 587 -39.51 9.53 -4.00
N ASN A 588 -38.86 9.65 -5.17
CA ASN A 588 -39.14 8.83 -6.34
C ASN A 588 -37.87 8.64 -7.18
N HIS A 589 -37.94 7.76 -8.20
CA HIS A 589 -36.79 7.39 -9.05
C HIS A 589 -36.34 8.48 -10.03
N ASN A 590 -36.96 9.67 -10.03
CA ASN A 590 -36.38 10.83 -10.71
C ASN A 590 -35.31 11.53 -9.85
N MET A 591 -35.23 11.21 -8.56
CA MET A 591 -34.27 11.80 -7.61
C MET A 591 -32.98 10.99 -7.54
N SER A 592 -31.84 11.67 -7.47
CA SER A 592 -30.51 11.05 -7.38
C SER A 592 -30.38 10.12 -6.18
N VAL A 593 -30.94 10.47 -5.01
CA VAL A 593 -30.93 9.62 -3.80
C VAL A 593 -31.57 8.23 -4.02
N MET A 594 -32.41 8.04 -5.03
CA MET A 594 -33.04 6.74 -5.34
C MET A 594 -32.31 5.95 -6.43
N LYS A 595 -31.28 6.53 -7.07
CA LYS A 595 -30.56 5.94 -8.23
C LYS A 595 -29.05 5.85 -8.04
N ASP A 596 -28.45 6.90 -7.49
CA ASP A 596 -27.01 7.02 -7.29
C ASP A 596 -26.67 6.61 -5.86
N GLU A 597 -25.58 5.86 -5.69
CA GLU A 597 -25.07 5.45 -4.38
C GLU A 597 -24.79 6.69 -3.52
N SER A 598 -25.33 6.71 -2.29
CA SER A 598 -25.16 7.80 -1.34
C SER A 598 -23.89 7.64 -0.52
N PHE A 599 -23.54 6.41 -0.14
CA PHE A 599 -22.31 6.09 0.61
C PHE A 599 -22.07 7.04 1.79
N GLY A 600 -23.13 7.26 2.57
CA GLY A 600 -23.24 8.29 3.58
C GLY A 600 -24.56 8.17 4.34
N PRO A 601 -24.75 8.90 5.45
CA PRO A 601 -25.89 8.72 6.33
C PRO A 601 -27.13 9.44 5.76
N LEU A 602 -27.65 8.92 4.66
CA LEU A 602 -28.78 9.48 3.89
C LEU A 602 -29.64 8.33 3.35
N ILE A 603 -30.94 8.34 3.66
CA ILE A 603 -31.87 7.32 3.17
C ILE A 603 -33.16 7.92 2.61
N GLY A 604 -33.59 7.40 1.46
CA GLY A 604 -34.90 7.68 0.86
C GLY A 604 -35.90 6.56 1.13
N ILE A 605 -37.10 6.91 1.57
CA ILE A 605 -38.18 5.96 1.90
C ILE A 605 -39.41 6.26 1.03
N MET A 606 -39.85 5.25 0.28
CA MET A 606 -40.95 5.35 -0.68
C MET A 606 -42.13 4.46 -0.30
N LYS A 607 -43.34 5.03 -0.33
CA LYS A 607 -44.61 4.30 -0.12
C LYS A 607 -44.93 3.45 -1.35
N VAL A 608 -45.30 2.19 -1.15
CA VAL A 608 -45.75 1.28 -2.23
C VAL A 608 -47.09 0.64 -1.88
N LYS A 609 -47.94 0.43 -2.90
CA LYS A 609 -49.31 -0.06 -2.73
C LYS A 609 -49.41 -1.57 -2.52
N ASN A 610 -48.45 -2.33 -3.05
CA ASN A 610 -48.43 -3.79 -3.04
C ASN A 610 -47.03 -4.35 -3.37
N ASP A 611 -46.89 -5.67 -3.28
CA ASP A 611 -45.64 -6.39 -3.54
C ASP A 611 -45.19 -6.22 -5.00
N GLU A 612 -46.11 -6.20 -5.97
CA GLU A 612 -45.76 -6.06 -7.38
C GLU A 612 -45.09 -4.72 -7.68
N GLN A 613 -45.63 -3.62 -7.14
CA GLN A 613 -45.03 -2.31 -7.28
C GLN A 613 -43.67 -2.24 -6.56
N ALA A 614 -43.55 -2.86 -5.39
CA ALA A 614 -42.27 -2.95 -4.69
C ALA A 614 -41.22 -3.64 -5.56
N ILE A 615 -41.53 -4.82 -6.12
CA ILE A 615 -40.64 -5.58 -6.99
C ILE A 615 -40.21 -4.77 -8.21
N GLU A 616 -41.15 -4.08 -8.87
CA GLU A 616 -40.86 -3.22 -10.03
C GLU A 616 -39.84 -2.12 -9.67
N LEU A 617 -40.06 -1.40 -8.58
CA LEU A 617 -39.18 -0.32 -8.12
C LEU A 617 -37.84 -0.87 -7.58
N MET A 618 -37.83 -2.02 -6.91
CA MET A 618 -36.59 -2.67 -6.48
C MET A 618 -35.70 -3.04 -7.66
N LYS A 619 -36.28 -3.43 -8.81
CA LYS A 619 -35.56 -3.77 -10.04
C LYS A 619 -35.00 -2.56 -10.79
N ASP A 620 -35.56 -1.37 -10.59
CA ASP A 620 -35.13 -0.13 -11.25
C ASP A 620 -33.80 0.38 -10.68
N THR A 621 -32.72 -0.28 -11.08
CA THR A 621 -31.33 0.04 -10.76
C THR A 621 -30.38 -0.70 -11.72
N GLU A 622 -29.26 -0.07 -12.04
CA GLU A 622 -28.18 -0.72 -12.80
C GLU A 622 -27.31 -1.65 -11.93
N TYR A 623 -27.46 -1.58 -10.61
CA TYR A 623 -26.71 -2.37 -9.64
C TYR A 623 -27.42 -3.68 -9.24
N GLY A 624 -26.68 -4.56 -8.57
CA GLY A 624 -27.14 -5.89 -8.20
C GLY A 624 -26.28 -6.55 -7.12
N LEU A 625 -25.94 -5.83 -6.05
CA LEU A 625 -25.15 -6.39 -4.95
C LEU A 625 -26.04 -7.14 -3.96
N THR A 626 -26.88 -6.43 -3.19
CA THR A 626 -27.82 -7.05 -2.25
C THR A 626 -29.25 -6.52 -2.37
N ALA A 627 -30.22 -7.30 -1.87
CA ALA A 627 -31.60 -6.85 -1.64
C ALA A 627 -32.14 -7.48 -0.36
N SER A 628 -33.04 -6.76 0.32
CA SER A 628 -33.62 -7.19 1.59
C SER A 628 -35.15 -7.17 1.56
N VAL A 629 -35.79 -8.16 2.17
CA VAL A 629 -37.24 -8.20 2.38
C VAL A 629 -37.54 -8.50 3.84
N TYR A 630 -38.35 -7.65 4.47
CA TYR A 630 -38.86 -7.84 5.80
C TYR A 630 -40.32 -8.28 5.73
N SER A 631 -40.59 -9.50 6.19
CA SER A 631 -41.92 -10.13 6.19
C SER A 631 -41.96 -11.24 7.24
N THR A 632 -43.14 -11.50 7.81
CA THR A 632 -43.35 -12.67 8.68
C THR A 632 -43.49 -13.97 7.90
N ASP A 633 -43.83 -13.88 6.60
CA ASP A 633 -43.88 -15.01 5.68
C ASP A 633 -42.56 -15.21 4.92
N LYS A 634 -41.87 -16.30 5.26
CA LYS A 634 -40.63 -16.73 4.59
C LYS A 634 -40.81 -16.97 3.09
N ALA A 635 -41.86 -17.70 2.71
CA ALA A 635 -42.07 -18.11 1.33
C ALA A 635 -42.37 -16.90 0.45
N LYS A 636 -43.13 -15.94 1.00
CA LYS A 636 -43.34 -14.64 0.36
C LYS A 636 -42.02 -13.88 0.16
N ALA A 637 -41.19 -13.77 1.20
CA ALA A 637 -39.90 -13.09 1.10
C ALA A 637 -38.97 -13.76 0.07
N GLU A 638 -38.86 -15.09 0.08
CA GLU A 638 -38.08 -15.86 -0.91
C GLU A 638 -38.63 -15.66 -2.33
N HIS A 639 -39.95 -15.65 -2.50
CA HIS A 639 -40.58 -15.41 -3.80
C HIS A 639 -40.24 -14.00 -4.34
N ILE A 640 -40.33 -12.96 -3.50
CA ILE A 640 -39.94 -11.60 -3.88
C ILE A 640 -38.45 -11.55 -4.26
N LEU A 641 -37.56 -12.05 -3.38
CA LEU A 641 -36.11 -12.03 -3.59
C LEU A 641 -35.69 -12.81 -4.84
N SER A 642 -36.35 -13.93 -5.16
CA SER A 642 -36.06 -14.75 -6.35
C SER A 642 -36.22 -13.98 -7.66
N GLN A 643 -36.98 -12.88 -7.66
CA GLN A 643 -37.23 -12.03 -8.82
C GLN A 643 -36.22 -10.88 -8.93
N ILE A 644 -35.41 -10.63 -7.91
CA ILE A 644 -34.46 -9.52 -7.87
C ILE A 644 -33.08 -10.02 -8.32
N ASN A 645 -32.47 -9.34 -9.28
CA ASN A 645 -31.18 -9.73 -9.84
C ASN A 645 -30.01 -9.19 -8.99
N VAL A 646 -29.80 -9.82 -7.83
CA VAL A 646 -28.74 -9.48 -6.86
C VAL A 646 -27.88 -10.69 -6.50
N GLY A 647 -26.66 -10.45 -6.04
CA GLY A 647 -25.78 -11.51 -5.56
C GLY A 647 -26.19 -12.08 -4.20
N THR A 648 -26.73 -11.23 -3.31
CA THR A 648 -27.20 -11.65 -1.98
C THR A 648 -28.63 -11.19 -1.72
N GLY A 649 -29.51 -12.12 -1.30
CA GLY A 649 -30.85 -11.81 -0.83
C GLY A 649 -30.98 -12.01 0.67
N TYR A 650 -31.55 -11.04 1.39
CA TYR A 650 -31.75 -11.09 2.83
C TYR A 650 -33.24 -11.15 3.19
N TRP A 651 -33.58 -12.05 4.11
CA TRP A 651 -34.90 -12.08 4.74
C TRP A 651 -34.75 -11.67 6.21
N ASN A 652 -35.49 -10.64 6.63
CA ASN A 652 -35.49 -10.08 8.00
C ASN A 652 -34.09 -9.72 8.53
N CYS A 653 -33.18 -9.33 7.62
CA CYS A 653 -31.86 -8.80 7.92
C CYS A 653 -31.37 -7.94 6.73
N CYS A 654 -30.26 -7.24 6.90
CA CYS A 654 -29.58 -6.43 5.89
C CYS A 654 -28.12 -6.15 6.32
N ASP A 655 -27.31 -5.54 5.44
CA ASP A 655 -25.92 -5.09 5.69
C ASP A 655 -25.03 -6.13 6.40
N ARG A 656 -25.05 -7.39 5.94
CA ARG A 656 -24.34 -8.50 6.57
C ARG A 656 -23.67 -9.43 5.58
N VAL A 657 -22.36 -9.61 5.71
CA VAL A 657 -21.60 -10.56 4.88
C VAL A 657 -21.11 -11.75 5.73
N SER A 658 -21.48 -12.96 5.31
CA SER A 658 -21.06 -14.23 5.93
C SER A 658 -19.94 -14.88 5.14
N ALA A 659 -18.90 -15.40 5.82
CA ALA A 659 -17.85 -16.18 5.17
C ALA A 659 -18.35 -17.50 4.56
N ALA A 660 -19.50 -18.02 5.02
CA ALA A 660 -20.05 -19.28 4.55
C ALA A 660 -20.81 -19.18 3.22
N LEU A 661 -21.18 -17.97 2.82
CA LEU A 661 -21.98 -17.71 1.62
C LEU A 661 -21.15 -16.94 0.59
N PRO A 662 -21.41 -17.13 -0.72
CA PRO A 662 -20.66 -16.42 -1.74
C PRO A 662 -20.95 -14.92 -1.65
N TRP A 663 -19.88 -14.11 -1.65
CA TRP A 663 -19.99 -12.67 -1.81
C TRP A 663 -19.66 -12.31 -3.26
N SER A 664 -20.68 -11.88 -3.99
CA SER A 664 -20.63 -11.66 -5.43
C SER A 664 -21.58 -10.53 -5.80
N GLY A 665 -21.20 -9.72 -6.79
CA GLY A 665 -22.06 -8.70 -7.39
C GLY A 665 -22.67 -9.17 -8.71
N ARG A 666 -23.76 -8.54 -9.12
CA ARG A 666 -24.35 -8.68 -10.47
C ARG A 666 -24.51 -7.32 -11.13
N LYS A 667 -24.67 -7.30 -12.45
CA LYS A 667 -24.77 -6.05 -13.25
C LYS A 667 -23.59 -5.11 -12.97
N HIS A 668 -23.82 -3.82 -12.70
CA HIS A 668 -22.77 -2.85 -12.38
C HIS A 668 -22.12 -3.06 -11.00
N SER A 669 -22.64 -3.97 -10.16
CA SER A 669 -21.99 -4.34 -8.88
C SER A 669 -20.81 -5.31 -9.06
N GLY A 670 -20.49 -5.67 -10.31
CA GLY A 670 -19.26 -6.37 -10.67
C GLY A 670 -19.46 -7.86 -10.95
N PHE A 671 -18.37 -8.62 -10.83
CA PHE A 671 -18.28 -10.03 -11.22
C PHE A 671 -17.15 -10.74 -10.48
N GLY A 672 -17.26 -12.07 -10.43
CA GLY A 672 -16.40 -12.91 -9.59
C GLY A 672 -17.06 -13.22 -8.26
N VAL A 673 -16.31 -13.87 -7.38
CA VAL A 673 -16.79 -14.36 -6.09
C VAL A 673 -15.66 -14.38 -5.07
N THR A 674 -15.95 -13.87 -3.88
CA THR A 674 -15.12 -14.02 -2.68
C THR A 674 -15.92 -14.76 -1.61
N LEU A 675 -15.24 -15.26 -0.57
CA LEU A 675 -15.83 -16.06 0.51
C LEU A 675 -16.50 -17.36 0.02
N SER A 676 -17.04 -18.16 0.94
CA SER A 676 -17.53 -19.52 0.70
C SER A 676 -16.47 -20.46 0.09
N HIS A 677 -16.89 -21.67 -0.29
CA HIS A 677 -16.04 -22.59 -1.05
C HIS A 677 -15.72 -22.05 -2.46
N ALA A 678 -16.63 -21.29 -3.07
CA ALA A 678 -16.45 -20.73 -4.41
C ALA A 678 -15.33 -19.67 -4.42
N GLY A 679 -15.28 -18.80 -3.41
CA GLY A 679 -14.23 -17.80 -3.25
C GLY A 679 -12.88 -18.39 -2.85
N LEU A 680 -12.82 -19.52 -2.14
CA LEU A 680 -11.56 -20.24 -1.93
C LEU A 680 -10.98 -20.72 -3.27
N ARG A 681 -11.82 -21.32 -4.11
CA ARG A 681 -11.41 -21.85 -5.43
C ARG A 681 -11.17 -20.77 -6.48
N ALA A 682 -11.72 -19.57 -6.31
CA ALA A 682 -11.49 -18.44 -7.20
C ALA A 682 -10.00 -18.04 -7.33
N PHE A 683 -9.17 -18.44 -6.36
CA PHE A 683 -7.72 -18.22 -6.35
C PHE A 683 -6.92 -19.47 -6.80
N THR A 684 -7.54 -20.33 -7.61
CA THR A 684 -6.93 -21.56 -8.12
C THR A 684 -7.19 -21.76 -9.61
N LYS A 685 -6.33 -22.54 -10.25
CA LYS A 685 -6.47 -23.08 -11.61
C LYS A 685 -6.84 -24.56 -11.47
N PRO A 686 -8.01 -25.00 -11.96
CA PRO A 686 -8.35 -26.42 -11.95
C PRO A 686 -7.47 -27.17 -12.95
N LYS A 687 -7.00 -28.35 -12.57
CA LYS A 687 -6.21 -29.26 -13.41
C LYS A 687 -6.81 -30.65 -13.39
N ALA A 688 -7.12 -31.16 -14.57
CA ALA A 688 -7.57 -32.54 -14.72
C ALA A 688 -6.35 -33.48 -14.81
N TYR A 689 -6.40 -34.57 -14.06
CA TYR A 689 -5.49 -35.70 -14.18
C TYR A 689 -6.24 -36.91 -14.71
N HIS A 690 -5.63 -37.62 -15.65
CA HIS A 690 -6.03 -38.96 -16.08
C HIS A 690 -4.83 -39.88 -15.87
N LEU A 691 -4.85 -40.67 -14.80
CA LEU A 691 -3.75 -41.52 -14.36
C LEU A 691 -4.09 -42.96 -14.65
N LYS A 692 -3.35 -43.60 -15.57
CA LYS A 692 -3.55 -45.01 -15.92
C LYS A 692 -2.42 -45.86 -15.33
N ASN A 693 -2.79 -46.88 -14.57
CA ASN A 693 -1.85 -47.85 -14.01
C ASN A 693 -1.43 -48.93 -15.01
#